data_AF-A0A379FA06-F1
#
_entry.id   AF-A0A379FA06-F1
#
_cell.length_a   1.000
_cell.length_b   1.000
_cell.length_c   1.000
_cell.angle_alpha   90.00
_cell.angle_beta   90.00
_cell.angle_gamma   90.00
#
_symmetry.space_group_name_H-M   'P 1'
#
loop_
_entity.id
_entity.type
_entity.pdbx_description
1 polymer ?
#
loop_
_entity_poly.entity_id
_entity_poly.type
_entity_poly.pdbx_seq_one_letter_code
_entity_poly.pdbx_strand_id
1 'polypeptide(L)'
;MLSNKNLMTMPKMSGPVNQKSWFRMQAKEDQTADIYIYDEIGGWGISARRFTEDLISLGNLSHINLHIHSPGGEVFDGIAIYNQLKNHSATITVFIDGLAASMASVIAMVGDTVIMPKNAMMMIHKPWGVSWGDANDMREYADLLDKLENVLIPAYVAKTGKTTEEITAMLEQETWLDGDECVEHGFADKVIEPVKAMASLTSKRIEEFSSMPSAIKNQIKPKNTTSPTQPHPTPVPAPEPQPSATYADEQTRLNGIKDLFAMFGGRHNDLMITCLADASCSVEKAREQLLNTVAQQQNPEPSNKDNAHIYAGNGNIVGDSVRASVMARAGYQDYEKDNAFNSMTLRELARASLTERGVGVATYNPMQMIGMAFTHSTSDFGNILLDVANKAILLGWEENDETFEKWTKKGQLSDFKTAHRVGLGAFPSLRQVREGAEYKYVTLDDKGETIALATYGELFSITRQAIINDDMNMLTDVPMKFGRAAKATVGDLVYAVLIDNEKMSDKKALFSADHKNMITGGMDVETISAGRTAMRQQKEGERTLNIRPAFMLVPTTLETQAIQVVKSGSVKGADVNANIINPVRDLAEIIAEPRLDDASEKDWYMASRQGSDTIEVAYLNGIDVPYIDQLEGFTSDGVTTKVRIDAGVAPVDYRGLLKVTGK
;
A
#
# COMPACT_ATOMS: atom_id res chain seq x y z
N MET A 1 -49.58 38.48 -34.66
CA MET A 1 -48.72 37.90 -35.71
C MET A 1 -47.29 38.18 -35.33
N LEU A 2 -46.55 37.12 -34.89
CA LEU A 2 -45.29 36.64 -35.48
C LEU A 2 -44.07 37.55 -35.15
N SER A 3 -42.91 37.11 -34.69
CA SER A 3 -42.30 35.78 -34.58
C SER A 3 -40.92 35.90 -33.89
N ASN A 4 -40.53 34.82 -33.21
CA ASN A 4 -39.17 34.31 -32.95
C ASN A 4 -38.25 34.92 -31.87
N LYS A 5 -38.20 34.16 -30.77
CA LYS A 5 -37.07 33.95 -29.85
C LYS A 5 -35.83 33.46 -30.61
N ASN A 6 -34.68 34.11 -30.40
CA ASN A 6 -33.39 33.59 -30.85
C ASN A 6 -32.87 32.53 -29.88
N LEU A 7 -32.76 31.30 -30.39
CA LEU A 7 -32.06 30.17 -29.81
C LEU A 7 -30.54 30.43 -29.93
N MET A 8 -29.82 30.60 -28.81
CA MET A 8 -28.36 30.47 -28.81
C MET A 8 -28.01 29.00 -28.58
N THR A 9 -27.63 28.32 -29.66
CA THR A 9 -27.04 26.99 -29.68
C THR A 9 -25.73 26.95 -28.90
N MET A 10 -25.63 26.07 -27.91
CA MET A 10 -24.39 25.71 -27.23
C MET A 10 -23.44 24.97 -28.20
N PRO A 11 -22.11 25.13 -28.08
CA PRO A 11 -21.17 24.39 -28.90
C PRO A 11 -21.14 22.91 -28.48
N LYS A 12 -21.32 22.00 -29.45
CA LYS A 12 -21.03 20.56 -29.29
C LYS A 12 -19.54 20.39 -28.99
N MET A 13 -19.20 19.96 -27.78
CA MET A 13 -17.90 19.35 -27.51
C MET A 13 -17.93 17.90 -28.02
N SER A 14 -17.07 17.58 -28.99
CA SER A 14 -16.86 16.20 -29.47
C SER A 14 -15.38 15.88 -29.47
N GLY A 15 -14.98 15.01 -28.53
CA GLY A 15 -13.68 14.36 -28.39
C GLY A 15 -13.68 13.49 -27.12
N PRO A 16 -13.27 12.21 -27.15
CA PRO A 16 -13.47 11.31 -26.01
C PRO A 16 -12.44 11.58 -24.92
N VAL A 17 -12.87 12.22 -23.82
CA VAL A 17 -12.13 12.19 -22.56
C VAL A 17 -12.51 10.88 -21.87
N ASN A 18 -11.55 9.97 -21.74
CA ASN A 18 -11.75 8.68 -21.11
C ASN A 18 -11.80 8.86 -19.57
N GLN A 19 -12.86 9.49 -19.05
CA GLN A 19 -13.13 9.51 -17.61
C GLN A 19 -13.52 8.10 -17.17
N LYS A 20 -12.75 7.52 -16.25
CA LYS A 20 -13.15 6.26 -15.59
C LYS A 20 -14.48 6.48 -14.87
N SER A 21 -15.44 5.60 -15.12
CA SER A 21 -16.76 5.62 -14.51
C SER A 21 -17.11 4.22 -14.06
N TRP A 22 -17.68 4.09 -12.85
CA TRP A 22 -18.20 2.82 -12.35
C TRP A 22 -19.54 2.43 -12.99
N PHE A 23 -20.11 3.32 -13.82
CA PHE A 23 -21.25 2.97 -14.65
C PHE A 23 -21.16 3.55 -16.07
N ARG A 24 -21.86 2.93 -17.00
CA ARG A 24 -22.03 3.40 -18.37
C ARG A 24 -23.47 3.17 -18.81
N MET A 25 -24.03 4.13 -19.54
CA MET A 25 -25.37 3.99 -20.12
C MET A 25 -25.29 4.12 -21.64
N GLN A 26 -26.06 3.28 -22.34
CA GLN A 26 -26.16 3.29 -23.79
C GLN A 26 -27.62 3.13 -24.21
N ALA A 27 -28.20 4.19 -24.79
CA ALA A 27 -29.48 4.09 -25.46
C ALA A 27 -29.41 3.11 -26.64
N LYS A 28 -30.49 2.35 -26.82
CA LYS A 28 -30.74 1.45 -27.96
C LYS A 28 -31.98 1.93 -28.71
N GLU A 29 -32.28 1.24 -29.81
CA GLU A 29 -33.54 1.42 -30.53
C GLU A 29 -34.73 1.00 -29.64
N ASP A 30 -35.95 1.36 -30.06
CA ASP A 30 -37.20 0.94 -29.40
C ASP A 30 -37.35 1.32 -27.91
N GLN A 31 -36.85 2.51 -27.52
CA GLN A 31 -36.93 3.00 -26.14
C GLN A 31 -36.28 2.06 -25.11
N THR A 32 -35.25 1.31 -25.54
CA THR A 32 -34.47 0.44 -24.66
C THR A 32 -33.14 1.10 -24.30
N ALA A 33 -32.58 0.81 -23.13
CA ALA A 33 -31.21 1.19 -22.79
C ALA A 33 -30.46 0.06 -22.07
N ASP A 34 -29.16 -0.04 -22.34
CA ASP A 34 -28.24 -0.86 -21.57
C ASP A 34 -27.53 0.02 -20.54
N ILE A 35 -27.61 -0.37 -19.27
CA ILE A 35 -26.94 0.29 -18.14
C ILE A 35 -25.98 -0.72 -17.54
N TYR A 36 -24.71 -0.35 -17.41
CA TYR A 36 -23.66 -1.18 -16.82
C TYR A 36 -23.23 -0.58 -15.49
N ILE A 37 -23.26 -1.34 -14.40
CA ILE A 37 -22.69 -1.01 -13.07
C ILE A 37 -21.51 -1.93 -12.84
N TYR A 38 -20.34 -1.47 -13.24
CA TYR A 38 -19.09 -2.24 -13.30
C TYR A 38 -18.06 -1.47 -12.47
N ASP A 39 -17.46 -2.12 -11.46
CA ASP A 39 -16.65 -1.52 -10.38
C ASP A 39 -17.48 -1.00 -9.17
N GLU A 40 -16.80 -0.31 -8.25
CA GLU A 40 -17.32 0.09 -6.94
C GLU A 40 -18.30 1.27 -7.02
N ILE A 41 -19.50 1.09 -6.45
CA ILE A 41 -20.58 2.09 -6.42
C ILE A 41 -20.15 3.27 -5.54
N GLY A 42 -20.25 4.49 -6.07
CA GLY A 42 -19.77 5.70 -5.41
C GLY A 42 -18.24 5.91 -5.55
N GLY A 43 -17.55 5.00 -6.24
CA GLY A 43 -16.12 5.14 -6.57
C GLY A 43 -15.83 6.31 -7.51
N TRP A 44 -14.55 6.66 -7.65
CA TRP A 44 -14.07 7.70 -8.57
C TRP A 44 -14.71 9.10 -8.36
N GLY A 45 -15.31 9.36 -7.20
CA GLY A 45 -16.02 10.62 -6.89
C GLY A 45 -17.31 10.81 -7.67
N ILE A 46 -17.84 9.75 -8.29
CA ILE A 46 -19.07 9.77 -9.07
C ILE A 46 -20.23 9.35 -8.16
N SER A 47 -21.10 10.30 -7.82
CA SER A 47 -22.27 10.04 -6.98
C SER A 47 -23.48 9.53 -7.78
N ALA A 48 -24.48 9.01 -7.07
CA ALA A 48 -25.78 8.63 -7.63
C ALA A 48 -26.51 9.78 -8.33
N ARG A 49 -26.14 11.04 -8.04
CA ARG A 49 -26.66 12.20 -8.76
C ARG A 49 -26.31 12.15 -10.24
N ARG A 50 -25.05 11.85 -10.60
CA ARG A 50 -24.64 11.73 -12.00
C ARG A 50 -25.36 10.58 -12.70
N PHE A 51 -25.51 9.44 -12.00
CA PHE A 51 -26.30 8.32 -12.50
C PHE A 51 -27.74 8.74 -12.81
N THR A 52 -28.36 9.51 -11.92
CA THR A 52 -29.73 10.00 -12.10
C THR A 52 -29.83 10.99 -13.27
N GLU A 53 -28.89 11.92 -13.38
CA GLU A 53 -28.83 12.88 -14.49
C GLU A 53 -28.67 12.16 -15.85
N ASP A 54 -27.78 11.16 -15.92
CA ASP A 54 -27.56 10.36 -17.12
C ASP A 54 -28.79 9.50 -17.45
N LEU A 55 -29.45 8.88 -16.46
CA LEU A 55 -30.68 8.12 -16.65
C LEU A 55 -31.81 8.99 -17.21
N ILE A 56 -32.01 10.19 -16.64
CA ILE A 56 -33.01 11.16 -17.13
C ILE A 56 -32.67 11.59 -18.57
N SER A 57 -31.38 11.74 -18.90
CA SER A 57 -30.94 12.16 -20.23
C SER A 57 -31.27 11.17 -21.34
N LEU A 58 -31.48 9.89 -21.01
CA LEU A 58 -31.91 8.86 -21.97
C LEU A 58 -33.37 9.04 -22.44
N GLY A 59 -34.15 9.88 -21.74
CA GLY A 59 -35.54 10.15 -22.07
C GLY A 59 -36.49 9.02 -21.65
N ASN A 60 -37.64 8.91 -22.33
CA ASN A 60 -38.63 7.89 -21.99
C ASN A 60 -38.17 6.51 -22.47
N LEU A 61 -37.89 5.61 -21.52
CA LEU A 61 -37.55 4.23 -21.76
C LEU A 61 -38.73 3.30 -21.44
N SER A 62 -38.94 2.30 -22.28
CA SER A 62 -39.90 1.21 -22.06
C SER A 62 -39.20 -0.02 -21.45
N HIS A 63 -37.90 -0.19 -21.71
CA HIS A 63 -37.10 -1.31 -21.22
C HIS A 63 -35.68 -0.89 -20.81
N ILE A 64 -35.16 -1.47 -19.73
CA ILE A 64 -33.79 -1.27 -19.26
C ILE A 64 -33.12 -2.63 -19.06
N ASN A 65 -31.97 -2.84 -19.71
CA ASN A 65 -31.07 -3.96 -19.43
C ASN A 65 -29.99 -3.49 -18.46
N LEU A 66 -30.07 -3.91 -17.20
CA LEU A 66 -29.12 -3.55 -16.15
C LEU A 66 -28.07 -4.65 -15.95
N HIS A 67 -26.87 -4.40 -16.42
CA HIS A 67 -25.70 -5.26 -16.32
C HIS A 67 -24.89 -4.96 -15.06
N ILE A 68 -24.64 -5.96 -14.21
CA ILE A 68 -23.96 -5.79 -12.92
C ILE A 68 -22.70 -6.69 -12.86
N HIS A 69 -21.56 -6.04 -12.62
CA HIS A 69 -20.29 -6.67 -12.27
C HIS A 69 -19.57 -5.81 -11.22
N SER A 70 -20.09 -5.81 -10.00
CA SER A 70 -19.71 -4.87 -8.95
C SER A 70 -19.56 -5.54 -7.57
N PRO A 71 -18.52 -5.16 -6.80
CA PRO A 71 -18.34 -5.60 -5.43
C PRO A 71 -19.24 -4.85 -4.42
N GLY A 72 -20.12 -3.95 -4.90
CA GLY A 72 -20.90 -3.05 -4.06
C GLY A 72 -20.22 -1.69 -3.92
N GLY A 73 -20.52 -0.97 -2.84
CA GLY A 73 -19.94 0.36 -2.62
C GLY A 73 -20.66 1.15 -1.52
N GLU A 74 -20.80 2.45 -1.73
CA GLU A 74 -21.46 3.39 -0.83
C GLU A 74 -22.98 3.10 -0.75
N VAL A 75 -23.51 3.06 0.49
CA VAL A 75 -24.88 2.57 0.76
C VAL A 75 -25.93 3.60 0.34
N PHE A 76 -25.72 4.89 0.60
CA PHE A 76 -26.69 5.93 0.27
C PHE A 76 -26.83 6.15 -1.24
N ASP A 77 -25.73 6.12 -1.99
CA ASP A 77 -25.69 6.15 -3.45
C ASP A 77 -26.41 4.92 -4.01
N GLY A 78 -26.17 3.74 -3.45
CA GLY A 78 -26.88 2.52 -3.84
C GLY A 78 -28.39 2.61 -3.60
N ILE A 79 -28.82 3.13 -2.45
CA ILE A 79 -30.24 3.36 -2.14
C ILE A 79 -30.86 4.35 -3.12
N ALA A 80 -30.13 5.42 -3.44
CA ALA A 80 -30.60 6.40 -4.42
C ALA A 80 -30.78 5.76 -5.81
N ILE A 81 -29.82 4.98 -6.28
CA ILE A 81 -29.90 4.24 -7.56
C ILE A 81 -31.08 3.28 -7.56
N TYR A 82 -31.20 2.45 -6.52
CA TYR A 82 -32.31 1.50 -6.37
C TYR A 82 -33.66 2.22 -6.45
N ASN A 83 -33.82 3.33 -5.72
CA ASN A 83 -35.06 4.10 -5.72
C ASN A 83 -35.36 4.76 -7.07
N GLN A 84 -34.35 5.26 -7.79
CA GLN A 84 -34.55 5.83 -9.12
C GLN A 84 -34.99 4.77 -10.12
N LEU A 85 -34.35 3.61 -10.11
CA LEU A 85 -34.70 2.49 -10.97
C LEU A 85 -36.08 1.92 -10.60
N LYS A 86 -36.39 1.75 -9.31
CA LYS A 86 -37.67 1.18 -8.85
C LYS A 86 -38.87 2.05 -9.22
N ASN A 87 -38.67 3.37 -9.26
CA ASN A 87 -39.71 4.33 -9.64
C ASN A 87 -39.74 4.60 -11.15
N HIS A 88 -38.83 4.04 -11.93
CA HIS A 88 -38.83 4.19 -13.39
C HIS A 88 -39.96 3.35 -14.01
N SER A 89 -40.62 3.88 -15.05
CA SER A 89 -41.74 3.19 -15.72
C SER A 89 -41.33 2.05 -16.66
N ALA A 90 -40.03 1.78 -16.78
CA ALA A 90 -39.51 0.80 -17.72
C ALA A 90 -39.53 -0.57 -17.06
N THR A 91 -39.75 -1.62 -17.85
CA THR A 91 -39.46 -2.98 -17.39
C THR A 91 -37.96 -3.17 -17.30
N ILE A 92 -37.45 -3.64 -16.17
CA ILE A 92 -36.02 -3.77 -15.89
C ILE A 92 -35.61 -5.25 -15.89
N THR A 93 -34.76 -5.63 -16.84
CA THR A 93 -34.08 -6.93 -16.86
C THR A 93 -32.66 -6.75 -16.33
N VAL A 94 -32.33 -7.44 -15.24
CA VAL A 94 -31.00 -7.40 -14.62
C VAL A 94 -30.19 -8.61 -15.06
N PHE A 95 -28.94 -8.38 -15.47
CA PHE A 95 -27.96 -9.40 -15.82
C PHE A 95 -26.79 -9.33 -14.83
N ILE A 96 -26.55 -10.40 -14.09
CA ILE A 96 -25.37 -10.50 -13.23
C ILE A 96 -24.23 -11.07 -14.07
N ASP A 97 -23.39 -10.21 -14.64
CA ASP A 97 -22.37 -10.66 -15.61
C ASP A 97 -21.19 -11.36 -14.95
N GLY A 98 -20.98 -11.17 -13.64
CA GLY A 98 -20.03 -12.00 -12.89
C GLY A 98 -20.07 -11.85 -11.38
N LEU A 99 -20.31 -10.64 -10.85
CA LEU A 99 -20.36 -10.39 -9.40
C LEU A 99 -21.43 -9.36 -9.09
N ALA A 100 -22.30 -9.65 -8.13
CA ALA A 100 -23.15 -8.67 -7.47
C ALA A 100 -23.03 -8.84 -5.96
N ALA A 101 -22.12 -8.07 -5.35
CA ALA A 101 -21.87 -8.17 -3.91
C ALA A 101 -22.34 -6.92 -3.16
N SER A 102 -22.77 -7.09 -1.92
CA SER A 102 -23.14 -5.98 -1.02
C SER A 102 -24.19 -5.05 -1.65
N MET A 103 -23.91 -3.76 -1.82
CA MET A 103 -24.91 -2.82 -2.34
C MET A 103 -25.34 -3.14 -3.78
N ALA A 104 -24.50 -3.84 -4.56
CA ALA A 104 -24.84 -4.27 -5.91
C ALA A 104 -25.90 -5.38 -5.92
N SER A 105 -25.90 -6.29 -4.93
CA SER A 105 -26.96 -7.30 -4.81
C SER A 105 -28.29 -6.69 -4.42
N VAL A 106 -28.31 -5.61 -3.63
CA VAL A 106 -29.56 -4.87 -3.36
C VAL A 106 -30.08 -4.22 -4.64
N ILE A 107 -29.22 -3.55 -5.41
CA ILE A 107 -29.61 -2.92 -6.68
C ILE A 107 -30.17 -3.97 -7.65
N ALA A 108 -29.59 -5.17 -7.69
CA ALA A 108 -30.09 -6.25 -8.53
C ALA A 108 -31.57 -6.61 -8.25
N MET A 109 -32.04 -6.42 -7.01
CA MET A 109 -33.43 -6.72 -6.62
C MET A 109 -34.47 -5.78 -7.25
N VAL A 110 -34.03 -4.70 -7.93
CA VAL A 110 -34.94 -3.82 -8.68
C VAL A 110 -35.51 -4.49 -9.94
N GLY A 111 -34.86 -5.55 -10.43
CA GLY A 111 -35.22 -6.23 -11.66
C GLY A 111 -36.57 -6.94 -11.61
N ASP A 112 -37.42 -6.66 -12.59
CA ASP A 112 -38.60 -7.47 -12.90
C ASP A 112 -38.17 -8.90 -13.28
N THR A 113 -37.01 -9.03 -13.92
CA THR A 113 -36.34 -10.31 -14.16
C THR A 113 -34.85 -10.17 -13.88
N VAL A 114 -34.27 -11.11 -13.12
CA VAL A 114 -32.85 -11.20 -12.78
C VAL A 114 -32.30 -12.49 -13.38
N ILE A 115 -31.27 -12.35 -14.21
CA ILE A 115 -30.64 -13.42 -14.96
C ILE A 115 -29.18 -13.54 -14.52
N MET A 116 -28.77 -14.75 -14.15
CA MET A 116 -27.44 -15.00 -13.58
C MET A 116 -26.79 -16.23 -14.25
N PRO A 117 -25.58 -16.12 -14.82
CA PRO A 117 -24.81 -17.27 -15.26
C PRO A 117 -24.44 -18.18 -14.10
N LYS A 118 -24.31 -19.49 -14.34
CA LYS A 118 -23.87 -20.47 -13.32
C LYS A 118 -22.55 -20.13 -12.65
N ASN A 119 -21.66 -19.43 -13.35
CA ASN A 119 -20.33 -19.06 -12.86
C ASN A 119 -20.27 -17.64 -12.26
N ALA A 120 -21.40 -16.93 -12.18
CA ALA A 120 -21.48 -15.66 -11.47
C ALA A 120 -21.73 -15.88 -9.98
N MET A 121 -21.43 -14.86 -9.17
CA MET A 121 -21.60 -14.90 -7.72
C MET A 121 -22.41 -13.70 -7.23
N MET A 122 -23.26 -13.93 -6.23
CA MET A 122 -23.94 -12.90 -5.46
C MET A 122 -23.51 -13.01 -4.00
N MET A 123 -23.30 -11.88 -3.34
CA MET A 123 -22.98 -11.85 -1.91
C MET A 123 -23.86 -10.85 -1.19
N ILE A 124 -24.49 -11.28 -0.10
CA ILE A 124 -25.25 -10.40 0.79
C ILE A 124 -24.63 -10.42 2.19
N HIS A 125 -24.53 -9.25 2.81
CA HIS A 125 -24.00 -9.10 4.15
C HIS A 125 -24.56 -7.83 4.82
N LYS A 126 -24.38 -7.71 6.14
CA LYS A 126 -24.80 -6.52 6.89
C LYS A 126 -24.07 -5.25 6.38
N PRO A 127 -24.71 -4.07 6.45
CA PRO A 127 -24.00 -2.81 6.25
C PRO A 127 -22.79 -2.73 7.19
N TRP A 128 -21.63 -2.43 6.63
CA TRP A 128 -20.42 -2.18 7.39
C TRP A 128 -19.93 -0.77 7.12
N GLY A 129 -19.41 -0.14 8.17
CA GLY A 129 -18.54 1.01 8.03
C GLY A 129 -17.67 1.19 9.25
N VAL A 130 -16.96 2.33 9.31
CA VAL A 130 -16.04 2.67 10.38
C VAL A 130 -16.43 4.03 10.97
N SER A 131 -16.36 4.15 12.29
CA SER A 131 -16.55 5.40 13.01
C SER A 131 -15.44 5.59 14.02
N TRP A 132 -15.16 6.84 14.38
CA TRP A 132 -14.20 7.22 15.41
C TRP A 132 -14.76 8.35 16.27
N GLY A 133 -14.60 8.26 17.59
CA GLY A 133 -15.25 9.17 18.54
C GLY A 133 -15.40 8.55 19.93
N ASP A 134 -16.20 9.16 20.79
CA ASP A 134 -16.48 8.64 22.12
C ASP A 134 -17.50 7.48 22.10
N ALA A 135 -17.84 6.95 23.27
CA ALA A 135 -18.76 5.82 23.38
C ALA A 135 -20.17 6.12 22.85
N ASN A 136 -20.61 7.38 22.82
CA ASN A 136 -21.90 7.76 22.25
C ASN A 136 -21.81 7.81 20.72
N ASP A 137 -20.74 8.38 20.17
CA ASP A 137 -20.50 8.39 18.71
C ASP A 137 -20.50 6.96 18.15
N MET A 138 -19.90 6.01 18.87
CA MET A 138 -19.85 4.61 18.43
C MET A 138 -21.23 3.95 18.45
N ARG A 139 -22.06 4.24 19.47
CA ARG A 139 -23.43 3.71 19.57
C ARG A 139 -24.34 4.32 18.51
N GLU A 140 -24.27 5.64 18.30
CA GLU A 140 -25.04 6.32 17.26
C GLU A 140 -24.72 5.79 15.86
N TYR A 141 -23.45 5.45 15.60
CA TYR A 141 -23.05 4.85 14.34
C TYR A 141 -23.52 3.39 14.20
N ALA A 142 -23.45 2.59 15.26
CA ALA A 142 -24.03 1.25 15.26
C ALA A 142 -25.55 1.28 15.00
N ASP A 143 -26.26 2.18 15.67
CA ASP A 143 -27.69 2.40 15.46
C ASP A 143 -28.00 2.84 14.01
N LEU A 144 -27.09 3.59 13.37
CA LEU A 144 -27.21 3.95 11.96
C LEU A 144 -27.05 2.72 11.05
N LEU A 145 -26.07 1.86 11.29
CA LEU A 145 -25.89 0.62 10.51
C LEU A 145 -27.11 -0.30 10.65
N ASP A 146 -27.66 -0.45 11.86
CA ASP A 146 -28.89 -1.22 12.09
C ASP A 146 -30.09 -0.61 11.36
N LYS A 147 -30.21 0.72 11.34
CA LYS A 147 -31.25 1.41 10.54
C LYS A 147 -31.07 1.16 9.05
N LEU A 148 -29.84 1.22 8.54
CA LEU A 148 -29.56 0.94 7.14
C LEU A 148 -29.89 -0.51 6.80
N GLU A 149 -29.55 -1.48 7.66
CA GLU A 149 -29.92 -2.89 7.47
C GLU A 149 -31.43 -3.04 7.28
N ASN A 150 -32.21 -2.42 8.18
CA ASN A 150 -33.68 -2.42 8.11
C ASN A 150 -34.24 -1.74 6.85
N VAL A 151 -33.53 -0.77 6.28
CA VAL A 151 -33.91 -0.11 5.01
C VAL A 151 -33.65 -1.02 3.80
N LEU A 152 -32.62 -1.88 3.86
CA LEU A 152 -32.22 -2.74 2.73
C LEU A 152 -32.97 -4.08 2.69
N ILE A 153 -33.33 -4.64 3.85
CA ILE A 153 -34.06 -5.92 3.96
C ILE A 153 -35.31 -5.99 3.07
N PRO A 154 -36.19 -4.97 3.01
CA PRO A 154 -37.40 -5.03 2.20
C PRO A 154 -37.16 -5.30 0.72
N ALA A 155 -36.03 -4.87 0.15
CA ALA A 155 -35.70 -5.15 -1.25
C ALA A 155 -35.50 -6.66 -1.48
N TYR A 156 -34.78 -7.33 -0.57
CA TYR A 156 -34.57 -8.78 -0.64
C TYR A 156 -35.85 -9.55 -0.36
N VAL A 157 -36.62 -9.17 0.67
CA VAL A 157 -37.91 -9.80 1.00
C VAL A 157 -38.86 -9.73 -0.18
N ALA A 158 -38.96 -8.56 -0.82
CA ALA A 158 -39.84 -8.37 -1.97
C ALA A 158 -39.44 -9.23 -3.18
N LYS A 159 -38.14 -9.46 -3.41
CA LYS A 159 -37.66 -10.26 -4.54
C LYS A 159 -37.71 -11.77 -4.26
N THR A 160 -37.25 -12.19 -3.09
CA THR A 160 -37.05 -13.60 -2.73
C THR A 160 -38.31 -14.28 -2.17
N GLY A 161 -39.24 -13.50 -1.59
CA GLY A 161 -40.39 -14.03 -0.86
C GLY A 161 -40.05 -14.64 0.51
N LYS A 162 -38.79 -14.56 0.95
CA LYS A 162 -38.33 -15.00 2.28
C LYS A 162 -38.81 -14.07 3.38
N THR A 163 -38.85 -14.55 4.62
CA THR A 163 -39.19 -13.68 5.76
C THR A 163 -38.05 -12.74 6.08
N THR A 164 -38.35 -11.64 6.79
CA THR A 164 -37.34 -10.72 7.30
C THR A 164 -36.28 -11.45 8.11
N GLU A 165 -36.68 -12.39 8.97
CA GLU A 165 -35.78 -13.16 9.82
C GLU A 165 -34.82 -14.03 9.01
N GLU A 166 -35.30 -14.67 7.95
CA GLU A 166 -34.47 -15.46 7.04
C GLU A 166 -33.43 -14.58 6.33
N ILE A 167 -33.84 -13.41 5.82
CA ILE A 167 -32.92 -12.47 5.18
C ILE A 167 -31.89 -11.92 6.18
N THR A 168 -32.31 -11.52 7.37
CA THR A 168 -31.40 -11.04 8.43
C THR A 168 -30.36 -12.10 8.78
N ALA A 169 -30.76 -13.37 8.92
CA ALA A 169 -29.84 -14.46 9.19
C ALA A 169 -28.82 -14.66 8.04
N MET A 170 -29.25 -14.55 6.79
CA MET A 170 -28.34 -14.64 5.63
C MET A 170 -27.38 -13.44 5.56
N LEU A 171 -27.83 -12.23 5.91
CA LEU A 171 -26.98 -11.03 5.96
C LEU A 171 -25.91 -11.15 7.06
N GLU A 172 -26.28 -11.69 8.24
CA GLU A 172 -25.34 -11.90 9.34
C GLU A 172 -24.26 -12.94 9.02
N GLN A 173 -24.58 -13.94 8.20
CA GLN A 173 -23.64 -14.99 7.79
C GLN A 173 -22.66 -14.57 6.69
N GLU A 174 -22.82 -13.38 6.10
CA GLU A 174 -22.11 -12.98 4.87
C GLU A 174 -22.28 -14.07 3.79
N THR A 175 -23.52 -14.24 3.31
CA THR A 175 -23.89 -15.35 2.44
C THR A 175 -23.45 -15.12 1.01
N TRP A 176 -22.70 -16.08 0.46
CA TRP A 176 -22.31 -16.17 -0.94
C TRP A 176 -23.17 -17.22 -1.65
N LEU A 177 -23.71 -16.87 -2.82
CA LEU A 177 -24.58 -17.71 -3.64
C LEU A 177 -24.09 -17.72 -5.09
N ASP A 178 -24.02 -18.90 -5.70
CA ASP A 178 -23.84 -19.04 -7.14
C ASP A 178 -25.16 -18.83 -7.92
N GLY A 179 -25.11 -18.93 -9.24
CA GLY A 179 -26.31 -18.70 -10.08
C GLY A 179 -27.44 -19.70 -9.84
N ASP A 180 -27.15 -20.96 -9.55
CA ASP A 180 -28.16 -21.99 -9.26
C ASP A 180 -28.76 -21.74 -7.86
N GLU A 181 -27.91 -21.46 -6.87
CA GLU A 181 -28.32 -21.12 -5.50
C GLU A 181 -29.15 -19.82 -5.44
N CYS A 182 -28.80 -18.80 -6.24
CA CYS A 182 -29.57 -17.57 -6.33
C CYS A 182 -30.99 -17.83 -6.85
N VAL A 183 -31.19 -18.74 -7.80
CA VAL A 183 -32.53 -19.11 -8.27
C VAL A 183 -33.27 -19.91 -7.20
N GLU A 184 -32.61 -20.87 -6.55
CA GLU A 184 -33.19 -21.65 -5.46
C GLU A 184 -33.65 -20.77 -4.29
N HIS A 185 -32.86 -19.76 -3.92
CA HIS A 185 -33.16 -18.83 -2.85
C HIS A 185 -33.99 -17.61 -3.29
N GLY A 186 -34.37 -17.51 -4.57
CA GLY A 186 -35.26 -16.45 -5.09
C GLY A 186 -34.59 -15.09 -5.34
N PHE A 187 -33.26 -15.01 -5.29
CA PHE A 187 -32.52 -13.79 -5.65
C PHE A 187 -32.42 -13.59 -7.18
N ALA A 188 -32.50 -14.68 -7.95
CA ALA A 188 -32.53 -14.66 -9.41
C ALA A 188 -33.74 -15.44 -9.96
N ASP A 189 -34.20 -15.10 -11.17
CA ASP A 189 -35.33 -15.77 -11.82
C ASP A 189 -34.88 -16.82 -12.84
N LYS A 190 -33.71 -16.63 -13.45
CA LYS A 190 -33.17 -17.52 -14.48
C LYS A 190 -31.67 -17.71 -14.32
N VAL A 191 -31.25 -18.96 -14.38
CA VAL A 191 -29.85 -19.32 -14.54
C VAL A 191 -29.54 -19.58 -16.02
N ILE A 192 -28.40 -19.08 -16.51
CA ILE A 192 -27.93 -19.32 -17.89
C ILE A 192 -26.57 -20.01 -17.90
N GLU A 193 -26.19 -20.55 -19.07
CA GLU A 193 -24.89 -21.18 -19.26
C GLU A 193 -23.73 -20.21 -18.96
N PRO A 194 -22.58 -20.72 -18.47
CA PRO A 194 -21.45 -19.89 -18.09
C PRO A 194 -21.04 -18.94 -19.21
N VAL A 195 -21.09 -17.64 -18.92
CA VAL A 195 -20.58 -16.63 -19.83
C VAL A 195 -19.09 -16.50 -19.56
N LYS A 196 -18.25 -16.48 -20.61
CA LYS A 196 -16.84 -16.06 -20.50
C LYS A 196 -16.81 -14.56 -20.19
N ALA A 197 -17.13 -14.20 -18.96
CA ALA A 197 -17.16 -12.80 -18.54
C ALA A 197 -15.73 -12.24 -18.56
N MET A 198 -15.54 -11.24 -19.42
CA MET A 198 -14.36 -10.39 -19.46
C MET A 198 -14.48 -9.29 -18.40
N ALA A 199 -13.50 -9.19 -17.52
CA ALA A 199 -12.89 -7.97 -16.95
C ALA A 199 -12.24 -8.35 -15.61
N SER A 200 -11.02 -7.88 -15.37
CA SER A 200 -10.37 -7.99 -14.07
C SER A 200 -11.03 -7.01 -13.11
N LEU A 201 -11.81 -7.49 -12.14
CA LEU A 201 -12.24 -6.66 -11.00
C LEU A 201 -11.01 -6.27 -10.16
N THR A 202 -10.59 -5.02 -10.24
CA THR A 202 -9.56 -4.44 -9.36
C THR A 202 -10.24 -3.58 -8.29
N SER A 203 -10.69 -4.20 -7.19
CA SER A 203 -11.13 -3.46 -5.99
C SER A 203 -10.51 -4.09 -4.75
N LYS A 204 -9.89 -3.25 -3.91
CA LYS A 204 -9.35 -3.64 -2.58
C LYS A 204 -10.45 -4.10 -1.63
N ARG A 205 -11.70 -3.68 -1.86
CA ARG A 205 -12.87 -4.02 -1.04
C ARG A 205 -13.20 -5.52 -1.04
N ILE A 206 -12.78 -6.22 -2.09
CA ILE A 206 -12.95 -7.65 -2.22
C ILE A 206 -12.09 -8.41 -1.19
N GLU A 207 -10.97 -7.83 -0.74
CA GLU A 207 -10.09 -8.42 0.28
C GLU A 207 -10.65 -8.26 1.71
N GLU A 208 -11.66 -7.41 1.89
CA GLU A 208 -12.26 -7.07 3.19
C GLU A 208 -13.44 -8.00 3.57
N PHE A 209 -13.86 -8.91 2.67
CA PHE A 209 -14.91 -9.90 2.92
C PHE A 209 -14.39 -11.14 3.66
N SER A 210 -15.02 -11.46 4.80
CA SER A 210 -14.56 -12.43 5.80
C SER A 210 -14.79 -13.88 5.37
N SER A 211 -15.89 -14.14 4.67
CA SER A 211 -16.42 -15.48 4.38
C SER A 211 -16.24 -15.90 2.91
N MET A 212 -15.45 -15.17 2.14
CA MET A 212 -15.27 -15.43 0.70
C MET A 212 -14.76 -16.86 0.39
N PRO A 213 -15.49 -17.64 -0.44
CA PRO A 213 -15.05 -18.96 -0.90
C PRO A 213 -13.68 -18.95 -1.60
N SER A 214 -12.88 -19.99 -1.37
CA SER A 214 -11.50 -20.11 -1.88
C SER A 214 -11.42 -20.11 -3.42
N ALA A 215 -12.47 -20.58 -4.08
CA ALA A 215 -12.58 -20.58 -5.55
C ALA A 215 -12.58 -19.17 -6.14
N ILE A 216 -13.15 -18.18 -5.43
CA ILE A 216 -13.22 -16.79 -5.86
C ILE A 216 -11.87 -16.09 -5.62
N LYS A 217 -11.24 -16.31 -4.44
CA LYS A 217 -9.90 -15.78 -4.12
C LYS A 217 -8.84 -16.09 -5.20
N ASN A 218 -8.96 -17.23 -5.86
CA ASN A 218 -8.04 -17.67 -6.92
C ASN A 218 -8.35 -17.10 -8.32
N GLN A 219 -9.56 -16.57 -8.54
CA GLN A 219 -9.96 -15.90 -9.79
C GLN A 219 -9.73 -14.38 -9.76
N ILE A 220 -9.68 -13.78 -8.55
CA ILE A 220 -9.48 -12.33 -8.34
C ILE A 220 -8.00 -11.94 -8.33
N LYS A 221 -7.09 -12.84 -7.94
CA LYS A 221 -5.65 -12.55 -8.03
C LYS A 221 -5.27 -12.39 -9.51
N PRO A 222 -4.59 -11.30 -9.90
CA PRO A 222 -4.05 -11.21 -11.24
C PRO A 222 -3.18 -12.46 -11.45
N LYS A 223 -3.55 -13.31 -12.40
CA LYS A 223 -2.60 -14.29 -12.93
C LYS A 223 -1.45 -13.45 -13.44
N ASN A 224 -0.29 -13.55 -12.80
CA ASN A 224 0.99 -13.16 -13.40
C ASN A 224 1.01 -13.87 -14.75
N THR A 225 0.66 -13.11 -15.79
CA THR A 225 0.72 -13.58 -17.16
C THR A 225 2.20 -13.64 -17.46
N THR A 226 2.73 -14.84 -17.37
CA THR A 226 3.91 -15.25 -18.10
C THR A 226 3.81 -14.68 -19.51
N SER A 227 4.90 -14.03 -19.91
CA SER A 227 5.28 -13.53 -21.23
C SER A 227 4.36 -13.95 -22.38
N PRO A 228 3.93 -13.03 -23.27
CA PRO A 228 3.24 -13.40 -24.49
C PRO A 228 4.17 -14.31 -25.31
N THR A 229 3.82 -15.59 -25.35
CA THR A 229 4.48 -16.55 -26.21
C THR A 229 4.06 -16.18 -27.63
N GLN A 230 5.04 -15.92 -28.49
CA GLN A 230 4.83 -15.65 -29.90
C GLN A 230 3.94 -16.75 -30.52
N PRO A 231 2.96 -16.40 -31.37
CA PRO A 231 2.30 -17.39 -32.20
C PRO A 231 3.33 -17.99 -33.15
N HIS A 232 3.62 -19.28 -33.00
CA HIS A 232 4.27 -20.05 -34.05
C HIS A 232 3.34 -20.13 -35.27
N PRO A 233 3.85 -19.91 -36.49
CA PRO A 233 3.05 -19.97 -37.71
C PRO A 233 2.68 -21.42 -38.05
N THR A 234 1.39 -21.68 -38.26
CA THR A 234 0.93 -22.87 -38.97
C THR A 234 1.19 -22.71 -40.48
N PRO A 235 1.56 -23.78 -41.21
CA PRO A 235 1.84 -23.70 -42.64
C PRO A 235 0.56 -23.48 -43.43
N VAL A 236 0.58 -22.51 -44.34
CA VAL A 236 -0.45 -22.29 -45.36
C VAL A 236 -0.34 -23.39 -46.43
N PRO A 237 -1.41 -24.10 -46.81
CA PRO A 237 -1.40 -24.97 -47.99
C PRO A 237 -1.33 -24.12 -49.27
N ALA A 238 -0.56 -24.59 -50.26
CA ALA A 238 -0.41 -23.94 -51.57
C ALA A 238 -1.76 -23.76 -52.31
N PRO A 239 -1.93 -22.69 -53.11
CA PRO A 239 -3.18 -22.40 -53.77
C PRO A 239 -3.41 -23.28 -55.01
N GLU A 240 -4.61 -23.85 -55.12
CA GLU A 240 -5.14 -24.45 -56.35
C GLU A 240 -5.66 -23.35 -57.31
N PRO A 241 -5.70 -23.61 -58.63
CA PRO A 241 -5.95 -22.57 -59.64
C PRO A 241 -7.41 -22.10 -59.67
N GLN A 242 -7.59 -20.77 -59.75
CA GLN A 242 -8.88 -20.08 -59.82
C GLN A 242 -9.69 -20.41 -61.09
N PRO A 243 -11.02 -20.54 -61.01
CA PRO A 243 -11.92 -20.27 -62.12
C PRO A 243 -12.25 -18.77 -62.21
N SER A 244 -12.44 -18.32 -63.45
CA SER A 244 -12.79 -16.96 -63.91
C SER A 244 -13.62 -16.09 -62.96
N ALA A 245 -13.11 -14.90 -62.63
CA ALA A 245 -13.79 -13.87 -61.86
C ALA A 245 -15.11 -13.43 -62.50
N THR A 246 -16.16 -13.33 -61.67
CA THR A 246 -17.44 -12.78 -62.08
C THR A 246 -17.41 -11.24 -62.02
N TYR A 247 -18.25 -10.57 -62.82
CA TYR A 247 -18.35 -9.10 -62.84
C TYR A 247 -18.62 -8.47 -61.46
N ALA A 248 -19.20 -9.21 -60.52
CA ALA A 248 -19.47 -8.75 -59.16
C ALA A 248 -18.20 -8.64 -58.29
N ASP A 249 -17.22 -9.51 -58.50
CA ASP A 249 -15.96 -9.51 -57.76
C ASP A 249 -15.08 -8.32 -58.19
N GLU A 250 -15.06 -8.02 -59.48
CA GLU A 250 -14.35 -6.86 -60.03
C GLU A 250 -14.95 -5.53 -59.55
N GLN A 251 -16.28 -5.47 -59.42
CA GLN A 251 -16.95 -4.28 -58.91
C GLN A 251 -16.68 -4.05 -57.41
N THR A 252 -16.57 -5.13 -56.64
CA THR A 252 -16.16 -5.09 -55.22
C THR A 252 -14.72 -4.61 -55.08
N ARG A 253 -13.80 -5.06 -55.95
CA ARG A 253 -12.40 -4.60 -55.99
C ARG A 253 -12.30 -3.10 -56.29
N LEU A 254 -12.99 -2.64 -57.33
CA LEU A 254 -12.96 -1.23 -57.75
C LEU A 254 -13.54 -0.30 -56.68
N ASN A 255 -14.60 -0.70 -55.99
CA ASN A 255 -15.18 0.07 -54.89
C ASN A 255 -14.26 0.08 -53.67
N GLY A 256 -13.71 -1.07 -53.28
CA GLY A 256 -12.76 -1.15 -52.15
C GLY A 256 -11.50 -0.29 -52.34
N ILE A 257 -10.98 -0.20 -53.58
CA ILE A 257 -9.85 0.69 -53.89
C ILE A 257 -10.29 2.16 -53.82
N LYS A 258 -11.49 2.54 -54.29
CA LYS A 258 -11.97 3.92 -54.18
C LYS A 258 -12.20 4.36 -52.74
N ASP A 259 -12.80 3.50 -51.91
CA ASP A 259 -13.09 3.79 -50.50
C ASP A 259 -11.81 3.97 -49.69
N LEU A 260 -10.79 3.15 -49.97
CA LEU A 260 -9.46 3.26 -49.35
C LEU A 260 -8.82 4.63 -49.60
N PHE A 261 -8.90 5.15 -50.83
CA PHE A 261 -8.28 6.43 -51.20
C PHE A 261 -9.16 7.64 -50.84
N ALA A 262 -10.48 7.46 -50.71
CA ALA A 262 -11.41 8.52 -50.28
C ALA A 262 -11.07 9.07 -48.90
N MET A 263 -10.54 8.24 -47.99
CA MET A 263 -10.10 8.64 -46.65
C MET A 263 -8.97 9.69 -46.65
N PHE A 264 -8.27 9.87 -47.77
CA PHE A 264 -7.15 10.80 -47.92
C PHE A 264 -7.50 12.09 -48.68
N GLY A 265 -8.80 12.38 -48.85
CA GLY A 265 -9.28 13.68 -49.34
C GLY A 265 -8.78 14.06 -50.73
N GLY A 266 -8.52 13.08 -51.60
CA GLY A 266 -8.10 13.29 -52.99
C GLY A 266 -6.60 13.54 -53.22
N ARG A 267 -5.76 13.50 -52.17
CA ARG A 267 -4.31 13.78 -52.29
C ARG A 267 -3.51 12.73 -53.08
N HIS A 268 -4.04 11.52 -53.22
CA HIS A 268 -3.36 10.40 -53.91
C HIS A 268 -4.17 9.86 -55.10
N ASN A 269 -4.93 10.74 -55.77
CA ASN A 269 -5.79 10.36 -56.89
C ASN A 269 -5.04 9.72 -58.07
N ASP A 270 -3.80 10.15 -58.35
CA ASP A 270 -3.00 9.58 -59.44
C ASP A 270 -2.61 8.12 -59.17
N LEU A 271 -2.29 7.81 -57.91
CA LEU A 271 -2.02 6.43 -57.47
C LEU A 271 -3.30 5.59 -57.46
N MET A 272 -4.43 6.18 -57.04
CA MET A 272 -5.74 5.52 -57.13
C MET A 272 -6.07 5.14 -58.59
N ILE A 273 -5.90 6.05 -59.54
CA ILE A 273 -6.16 5.79 -60.97
C ILE A 273 -5.25 4.67 -61.49
N THR A 274 -3.99 4.66 -61.06
CA THR A 274 -3.02 3.61 -61.42
C THR A 274 -3.45 2.25 -60.88
N CYS A 275 -3.89 2.18 -59.61
CA CYS A 275 -4.40 0.95 -58.98
C CYS A 275 -5.71 0.46 -59.60
N LEU A 276 -6.59 1.39 -60.03
CA LEU A 276 -7.85 1.04 -60.70
C LEU A 276 -7.61 0.53 -62.14
N ALA A 277 -6.58 1.01 -62.82
CA ALA A 277 -6.22 0.57 -64.17
C ALA A 277 -5.51 -0.79 -64.21
N ASP A 278 -4.85 -1.20 -63.12
CA ASP A 278 -4.21 -2.52 -62.99
C ASP A 278 -5.21 -3.58 -62.51
N ALA A 279 -5.59 -4.49 -63.41
CA ALA A 279 -6.47 -5.61 -63.11
C ALA A 279 -5.89 -6.62 -62.09
N SER A 280 -4.57 -6.59 -61.86
CA SER A 280 -3.89 -7.42 -60.86
C SER A 280 -3.75 -6.74 -59.49
N CYS A 281 -4.18 -5.47 -59.36
CA CYS A 281 -4.07 -4.73 -58.11
C CYS A 281 -5.25 -5.04 -57.17
N SER A 282 -4.99 -5.79 -56.10
CA SER A 282 -5.97 -6.02 -55.04
C SER A 282 -6.07 -4.81 -54.10
N VAL A 283 -7.11 -4.77 -53.26
CA VAL A 283 -7.31 -3.70 -52.27
C VAL A 283 -6.13 -3.64 -51.29
N GLU A 284 -5.54 -4.79 -50.94
CA GLU A 284 -4.37 -4.91 -50.07
C GLU A 284 -3.11 -4.32 -50.72
N LYS A 285 -2.88 -4.62 -51.99
CA LYS A 285 -1.74 -4.09 -52.75
C LYS A 285 -1.85 -2.57 -52.94
N ALA A 286 -3.07 -2.09 -53.19
CA ALA A 286 -3.34 -0.66 -53.27
C ALA A 286 -3.10 0.06 -51.92
N ARG A 287 -3.42 -0.58 -50.79
CA ARG A 287 -3.13 -0.09 -49.44
C ARG A 287 -1.62 0.00 -49.18
N GLU A 288 -0.86 -1.03 -49.55
CA GLU A 288 0.59 -1.04 -49.37
C GLU A 288 1.28 0.06 -50.19
N GLN A 289 0.88 0.24 -51.45
CA GLN A 289 1.41 1.32 -52.29
C GLN A 289 1.06 2.72 -51.75
N LEU A 290 -0.15 2.88 -51.21
CA LEU A 290 -0.58 4.13 -50.57
C LEU A 290 0.26 4.43 -49.32
N LEU A 291 0.46 3.44 -48.44
CA LEU A 291 1.30 3.56 -47.25
C LEU A 291 2.74 3.96 -47.60
N ASN A 292 3.33 3.34 -48.62
CA ASN A 292 4.68 3.67 -49.08
C ASN A 292 4.77 5.10 -49.64
N THR A 293 3.73 5.56 -50.33
CA THR A 293 3.68 6.92 -50.88
C THR A 293 3.50 7.97 -49.78
N VAL A 294 2.65 7.70 -48.79
CA VAL A 294 2.48 8.56 -47.61
C VAL A 294 3.76 8.64 -46.79
N ALA A 295 4.45 7.51 -46.61
CA ALA A 295 5.74 7.45 -45.91
C ALA A 295 6.83 8.28 -46.63
N GLN A 296 6.85 8.28 -47.97
CA GLN A 296 7.81 9.07 -48.76
C GLN A 296 7.50 10.58 -48.76
N GLN A 297 6.25 10.98 -48.57
CA GLN A 297 5.86 12.40 -48.50
C GLN A 297 6.01 13.01 -47.10
N GLN A 298 6.32 12.21 -46.08
CA GLN A 298 6.76 12.72 -44.78
C GLN A 298 8.23 13.10 -44.83
N ASN A 299 8.51 14.29 -45.34
CA ASN A 299 9.79 14.94 -45.10
C ASN A 299 9.74 15.47 -43.65
N PRO A 300 10.63 15.05 -42.72
CA PRO A 300 10.67 15.66 -41.40
C PRO A 300 11.16 17.09 -41.54
N GLU A 301 10.24 18.06 -41.49
CA GLU A 301 10.62 19.44 -41.21
C GLU A 301 11.22 19.49 -39.79
N PRO A 302 12.34 20.18 -39.59
CA PRO A 302 12.88 20.37 -38.26
C PRO A 302 11.96 21.36 -37.55
N SER A 303 10.92 20.87 -36.89
CA SER A 303 10.31 21.63 -35.82
C SER A 303 11.36 21.75 -34.73
N ASN A 304 11.77 22.97 -34.38
CA ASN A 304 12.59 23.27 -33.19
C ASN A 304 11.84 22.81 -31.92
N LYS A 305 11.84 21.50 -31.68
CA LYS A 305 11.40 20.85 -30.46
C LYS A 305 12.49 19.89 -30.03
N ASP A 306 13.64 20.47 -29.67
CA ASP A 306 14.67 19.78 -28.88
C ASP A 306 14.18 19.41 -27.45
N ASN A 307 12.90 19.64 -27.14
CA ASN A 307 12.28 19.34 -25.85
C ASN A 307 11.30 18.15 -25.90
N ALA A 308 11.41 17.26 -26.89
CA ALA A 308 10.63 16.02 -26.89
C ALA A 308 11.33 14.96 -26.04
N HIS A 309 11.06 14.99 -24.72
CA HIS A 309 11.55 13.96 -23.81
C HIS A 309 10.74 12.67 -24.01
N ILE A 310 11.42 11.59 -24.38
CA ILE A 310 10.83 10.24 -24.39
C ILE A 310 10.94 9.69 -22.96
N TYR A 311 9.89 9.87 -22.17
CA TYR A 311 9.79 9.26 -20.84
C TYR A 311 9.18 7.86 -20.98
N ALA A 312 9.97 6.82 -20.74
CA ALA A 312 9.45 5.46 -20.60
C ALA A 312 8.90 5.29 -19.17
N GLY A 313 7.68 5.77 -18.94
CA GLY A 313 7.06 5.82 -17.61
C GLY A 313 5.67 5.17 -17.57
N ASN A 314 5.11 5.10 -16.36
CA ASN A 314 3.79 4.55 -16.03
C ASN A 314 2.58 5.32 -16.61
N GLY A 315 2.82 6.36 -17.43
CA GLY A 315 1.80 7.27 -17.96
C GLY A 315 1.51 8.53 -17.13
N ASN A 316 2.11 8.70 -15.94
CA ASN A 316 1.96 9.89 -15.08
C ASN A 316 3.17 10.85 -15.20
N ILE A 317 3.35 11.43 -16.38
CA ILE A 317 4.54 12.24 -16.70
C ILE A 317 4.62 13.49 -15.81
N VAL A 318 3.49 14.18 -15.60
CA VAL A 318 3.47 15.40 -14.78
C VAL A 318 3.70 15.08 -13.31
N GLY A 319 3.06 14.05 -12.75
CA GLY A 319 3.29 13.64 -11.36
C GLY A 319 4.73 13.23 -11.11
N ASP A 320 5.31 12.41 -11.98
CA ASP A 320 6.70 11.95 -11.85
C ASP A 320 7.71 13.11 -12.03
N SER A 321 7.45 14.05 -12.94
CA SER A 321 8.32 15.22 -13.13
C SER A 321 8.22 16.21 -11.95
N VAL A 322 7.02 16.39 -11.39
CA VAL A 322 6.83 17.18 -10.16
C VAL A 322 7.54 16.50 -8.99
N ARG A 323 7.45 15.17 -8.85
CA ARG A 323 8.19 14.40 -7.84
C ARG A 323 9.69 14.62 -7.96
N ALA A 324 10.25 14.43 -9.15
CA ALA A 324 11.68 14.60 -9.40
C ALA A 324 12.15 16.02 -9.07
N SER A 325 11.38 17.05 -9.44
CA SER A 325 11.67 18.45 -9.08
C SER A 325 11.71 18.67 -7.57
N VAL A 326 10.71 18.19 -6.82
CA VAL A 326 10.69 18.36 -5.35
C VAL A 326 11.79 17.55 -4.67
N MET A 327 12.06 16.32 -5.13
CA MET A 327 13.14 15.47 -4.61
C MET A 327 14.53 16.07 -4.87
N ALA A 328 14.76 16.63 -6.06
CA ALA A 328 16.02 17.31 -6.37
C ALA A 328 16.20 18.58 -5.54
N ARG A 329 15.12 19.36 -5.32
CA ARG A 329 15.14 20.52 -4.43
C ARG A 329 15.37 20.15 -2.97
N ALA A 330 14.88 18.99 -2.54
CA ALA A 330 15.14 18.43 -1.21
C ALA A 330 16.55 17.81 -1.07
N GLY A 331 17.33 17.72 -2.16
CA GLY A 331 18.69 17.17 -2.17
C GLY A 331 18.76 15.64 -2.21
N TYR A 332 17.66 14.95 -2.52
CA TYR A 332 17.57 13.49 -2.50
C TYR A 332 17.70 12.83 -3.89
N GLN A 333 17.62 13.61 -4.96
CA GLN A 333 17.81 13.18 -6.34
C GLN A 333 18.65 14.18 -7.12
N ASP A 334 19.25 13.71 -8.22
CA ASP A 334 20.00 14.57 -9.13
C ASP A 334 19.07 15.56 -9.84
N TYR A 335 19.59 16.75 -10.09
CA TYR A 335 18.87 17.80 -10.80
C TYR A 335 18.76 17.49 -12.29
N GLU A 336 17.57 17.10 -12.74
CA GLU A 336 17.24 16.86 -14.15
C GLU A 336 17.13 18.18 -14.91
N LYS A 337 18.19 18.60 -15.62
CA LYS A 337 18.28 19.94 -16.25
C LYS A 337 17.16 20.28 -17.25
N ASP A 338 16.52 19.27 -17.80
CA ASP A 338 15.45 19.30 -18.80
C ASP A 338 14.04 19.22 -18.20
N ASN A 339 13.90 19.04 -16.89
CA ASN A 339 12.62 19.01 -16.22
C ASN A 339 12.00 20.42 -16.11
N ALA A 340 10.87 20.62 -16.80
CA ALA A 340 10.16 21.89 -16.88
C ALA A 340 9.60 22.39 -15.54
N PHE A 341 9.50 21.53 -14.54
CA PHE A 341 8.94 21.85 -13.21
C PHE A 341 10.00 22.29 -12.19
N ASN A 342 11.29 22.29 -12.54
CA ASN A 342 12.38 22.61 -11.61
C ASN A 342 12.37 24.04 -11.09
N SER A 343 11.89 24.99 -11.90
CA SER A 343 11.84 26.41 -11.53
C SER A 343 10.52 26.84 -10.91
N MET A 344 9.60 25.91 -10.68
CA MET A 344 8.28 26.19 -10.12
C MET A 344 8.29 26.12 -8.59
N THR A 345 7.64 27.08 -7.95
CA THR A 345 7.33 27.07 -6.51
C THR A 345 6.39 25.93 -6.18
N LEU A 346 6.34 25.47 -4.92
CA LEU A 346 5.38 24.46 -4.47
C LEU A 346 3.93 24.81 -4.82
N ARG A 347 3.58 26.10 -4.79
CA ARG A 347 2.27 26.61 -5.19
C ARG A 347 2.00 26.41 -6.69
N GLU A 348 3.01 26.59 -7.54
CA GLU A 348 2.90 26.36 -8.99
C GLU A 348 2.87 24.86 -9.32
N LEU A 349 3.61 24.05 -8.56
CA LEU A 349 3.53 22.59 -8.66
C LEU A 349 2.15 22.06 -8.22
N ALA A 350 1.56 22.63 -7.16
CA ALA A 350 0.19 22.34 -6.75
C ALA A 350 -0.82 22.71 -7.86
N ARG A 351 -0.59 23.85 -8.52
CA ARG A 351 -1.39 24.28 -9.69
C ARG A 351 -1.25 23.29 -10.84
N ALA A 352 -0.03 22.90 -11.19
CA ALA A 352 0.25 21.94 -12.26
C ALA A 352 -0.43 20.58 -12.00
N SER A 353 -0.35 20.08 -10.76
CA SER A 353 -1.02 18.85 -10.34
C SER A 353 -2.54 18.91 -10.44
N LEU A 354 -3.15 20.08 -10.17
CA LEU A 354 -4.60 20.26 -10.33
C LEU A 354 -5.02 20.38 -11.79
N THR A 355 -4.25 21.11 -12.61
CA THR A 355 -4.55 21.28 -14.04
C THR A 355 -4.41 19.98 -14.82
N GLU A 356 -3.45 19.13 -14.46
CA GLU A 356 -3.28 17.79 -15.04
C GLU A 356 -4.52 16.92 -14.80
N ARG A 357 -5.15 17.07 -13.63
CA ARG A 357 -6.39 16.38 -13.26
C ARG A 357 -7.66 17.00 -13.88
N GLY A 358 -7.51 17.98 -14.77
CA GLY A 358 -8.63 18.67 -15.42
C GLY A 358 -9.39 19.63 -14.51
N VAL A 359 -8.84 20.01 -13.35
CA VAL A 359 -9.46 20.95 -12.43
C VAL A 359 -9.12 22.39 -12.85
N GLY A 360 -10.16 23.19 -13.11
CA GLY A 360 -10.01 24.59 -13.50
C GLY A 360 -9.52 25.47 -12.34
N VAL A 361 -8.23 25.78 -12.31
CA VAL A 361 -7.59 26.58 -11.22
C VAL A 361 -7.78 28.10 -11.32
N ALA A 362 -8.32 28.61 -12.44
CA ALA A 362 -8.37 30.04 -12.75
C ALA A 362 -9.30 30.85 -11.84
N THR A 363 -10.33 30.21 -11.27
CA THR A 363 -11.33 30.84 -10.40
C THR A 363 -10.94 30.80 -8.92
N TYR A 364 -9.88 30.11 -8.56
CA TYR A 364 -9.50 29.88 -7.16
C TYR A 364 -8.38 30.83 -6.71
N ASN A 365 -8.50 31.32 -5.47
CA ASN A 365 -7.40 32.01 -4.82
C ASN A 365 -6.32 31.00 -4.37
N PRO A 366 -5.07 31.43 -4.06
CA PRO A 366 -3.99 30.51 -3.68
C PRO A 366 -4.34 29.58 -2.51
N MET A 367 -5.09 30.07 -1.52
CA MET A 367 -5.52 29.27 -0.35
C MET A 367 -6.50 28.16 -0.74
N GLN A 368 -7.51 28.49 -1.56
CA GLN A 368 -8.49 27.53 -2.05
C GLN A 368 -7.85 26.51 -3.00
N MET A 369 -6.93 26.95 -3.86
CA MET A 369 -6.20 26.08 -4.78
C MET A 369 -5.38 25.04 -4.01
N ILE A 370 -4.61 25.46 -2.99
CA ILE A 370 -3.82 24.51 -2.18
C ILE A 370 -4.73 23.64 -1.32
N GLY A 371 -5.83 24.19 -0.79
CA GLY A 371 -6.86 23.40 -0.12
C GLY A 371 -7.38 22.26 -1.00
N MET A 372 -7.78 22.56 -2.23
CA MET A 372 -8.19 21.53 -3.20
C MET A 372 -7.07 20.56 -3.56
N ALA A 373 -5.83 21.04 -3.67
CA ALA A 373 -4.69 20.15 -3.89
C ALA A 373 -4.45 19.16 -2.74
N PHE A 374 -5.10 19.29 -1.57
CA PHE A 374 -4.99 18.36 -0.45
C PHE A 374 -6.28 17.60 -0.10
N THR A 375 -7.46 18.03 -0.57
CA THR A 375 -8.76 17.43 -0.19
C THR A 375 -9.34 16.49 -1.25
N HIS A 376 -8.65 16.30 -2.37
CA HIS A 376 -9.02 15.29 -3.34
C HIS A 376 -8.32 14.00 -2.96
N SER A 377 -9.11 12.99 -2.57
CA SER A 377 -8.77 11.70 -1.93
C SER A 377 -7.72 10.80 -2.62
N THR A 378 -7.07 11.30 -3.66
CA THR A 378 -5.94 10.71 -4.40
C THR A 378 -5.00 11.82 -4.86
N SER A 379 -4.61 12.74 -3.98
CA SER A 379 -3.78 13.85 -4.41
C SER A 379 -2.34 13.40 -4.64
N ASP A 380 -1.97 13.22 -5.91
CA ASP A 380 -0.58 13.04 -6.35
C ASP A 380 0.33 14.09 -5.73
N PHE A 381 -0.12 15.34 -5.59
CA PHE A 381 0.67 16.38 -4.94
C PHE A 381 0.91 16.10 -3.45
N GLY A 382 -0.11 15.68 -2.70
CA GLY A 382 0.03 15.28 -1.30
C GLY A 382 0.99 14.09 -1.15
N ASN A 383 0.83 13.07 -1.99
CA ASN A 383 1.70 11.89 -2.02
C ASN A 383 3.15 12.23 -2.38
N ILE A 384 3.38 13.15 -3.31
CA ILE A 384 4.73 13.60 -3.67
C ILE A 384 5.43 14.27 -2.49
N LEU A 385 4.72 15.13 -1.75
CA LEU A 385 5.30 15.79 -0.57
C LEU A 385 5.61 14.77 0.54
N LEU A 386 4.86 13.67 0.62
CA LEU A 386 5.16 12.59 1.55
C LEU A 386 6.34 11.76 1.16
N ASP A 387 6.51 11.45 -0.12
CA ASP A 387 7.66 10.67 -0.56
C ASP A 387 8.95 11.37 -0.10
N VAL A 388 8.96 12.71 -0.20
CA VAL A 388 10.05 13.56 0.28
C VAL A 388 10.16 13.51 1.80
N ALA A 389 9.06 13.64 2.54
CA ALA A 389 9.06 13.57 4.00
C ALA A 389 9.48 12.18 4.54
N ASN A 390 9.05 11.10 3.89
CA ASN A 390 9.43 9.72 4.19
C ASN A 390 10.93 9.54 3.96
N LYS A 391 11.44 9.99 2.82
CA LYS A 391 12.88 9.96 2.54
C LYS A 391 13.67 10.74 3.59
N ALA A 392 13.20 11.91 3.99
CA ALA A 392 13.80 12.71 5.05
C ALA A 392 13.80 12.00 6.42
N ILE A 393 12.70 11.34 6.80
CA ILE A 393 12.60 10.52 8.02
C ILE A 393 13.63 9.39 7.99
N LEU A 394 13.71 8.66 6.87
CA LEU A 394 14.64 7.54 6.73
C LEU A 394 16.10 8.02 6.80
N LEU A 395 16.42 9.15 6.18
CA LEU A 395 17.75 9.74 6.32
C LEU A 395 18.05 10.17 7.76
N GLY A 396 17.07 10.76 8.46
CA GLY A 396 17.22 11.07 9.87
C GLY A 396 17.43 9.83 10.74
N TRP A 397 16.76 8.72 10.42
CA TRP A 397 16.93 7.43 11.07
C TRP A 397 18.32 6.82 10.81
N GLU A 398 18.79 6.87 9.56
CA GLU A 398 20.09 6.34 9.15
C GLU A 398 21.25 7.18 9.70
N GLU A 399 21.15 8.51 9.72
CA GLU A 399 22.20 9.40 10.22
C GLU A 399 22.35 9.36 11.75
N ASN A 400 21.32 8.94 12.48
CA ASN A 400 21.43 8.80 13.93
C ASN A 400 22.12 7.47 14.26
N ASP A 401 23.44 7.48 14.33
CA ASP A 401 24.24 6.32 14.74
C ASP A 401 24.08 6.07 16.26
N GLU A 402 23.09 5.26 16.63
CA GLU A 402 22.89 4.81 18.00
C GLU A 402 23.74 3.57 18.31
N THR A 403 24.18 3.45 19.56
CA THR A 403 25.16 2.45 19.97
C THR A 403 24.55 1.10 20.34
N PHE A 404 23.24 1.06 20.64
CA PHE A 404 22.54 -0.12 21.14
C PHE A 404 22.47 -1.27 20.11
N GLU A 405 22.45 -0.96 18.82
CA GLU A 405 22.34 -1.96 17.74
C GLU A 405 23.55 -2.91 17.69
N LYS A 406 24.71 -2.46 18.19
CA LYS A 406 25.95 -3.25 18.18
C LYS A 406 25.91 -4.47 19.10
N TRP A 407 25.20 -4.36 20.23
CA TRP A 407 25.28 -5.32 21.33
C TRP A 407 23.93 -5.93 21.73
N THR A 408 22.81 -5.38 21.25
CA THR A 408 21.48 -5.96 21.40
C THR A 408 21.15 -6.95 20.29
N LYS A 409 20.15 -7.80 20.54
CA LYS A 409 19.61 -8.74 19.55
C LYS A 409 18.37 -8.12 18.88
N LYS A 410 18.34 -8.12 17.55
CA LYS A 410 17.13 -7.76 16.81
C LYS A 410 16.13 -8.92 16.82
N GLY A 411 14.91 -8.65 17.28
CA GLY A 411 13.79 -9.56 17.33
C GLY A 411 12.64 -9.14 16.42
N GLN A 412 11.65 -10.02 16.28
CA GLN A 412 10.41 -9.71 15.57
C GLN A 412 9.21 -10.27 16.35
N LEU A 413 8.10 -9.53 16.30
CA LEU A 413 6.82 -9.93 16.88
C LEU A 413 5.71 -9.71 15.86
N SER A 414 4.80 -10.66 15.73
CA SER A 414 3.69 -10.57 14.77
C SER A 414 2.49 -9.79 15.30
N ASP A 415 2.40 -9.59 16.61
CA ASP A 415 1.29 -8.89 17.27
C ASP A 415 1.75 -8.16 18.55
N PHE A 416 0.84 -7.39 19.15
CA PHE A 416 1.05 -6.63 20.39
C PHE A 416 0.80 -7.45 21.66
N LYS A 417 0.55 -8.76 21.56
CA LYS A 417 0.35 -9.59 22.75
C LYS A 417 1.69 -9.79 23.45
N THR A 418 1.65 -9.95 24.77
CA THR A 418 2.83 -10.35 25.52
C THR A 418 3.32 -11.70 25.01
N ALA A 419 4.52 -11.73 24.46
CA ALA A 419 5.19 -12.94 24.01
C ALA A 419 6.20 -13.39 25.05
N HIS A 420 6.37 -14.70 25.17
CA HIS A 420 7.37 -15.32 26.05
C HIS A 420 8.61 -15.70 25.23
N ARG A 421 9.78 -15.18 25.61
CA ARG A 421 11.08 -15.48 25.00
C ARG A 421 11.86 -16.42 25.89
N VAL A 422 12.14 -17.61 25.38
CA VAL A 422 13.07 -18.52 26.04
C VAL A 422 14.49 -18.03 25.76
N GLY A 423 15.22 -17.63 26.80
CA GLY A 423 16.65 -17.30 26.69
C GLY A 423 17.51 -18.51 26.35
N LEU A 424 18.83 -18.37 26.42
CA LEU A 424 19.82 -19.42 26.07
C LEU A 424 19.62 -20.79 26.76
N GLY A 425 18.76 -20.87 27.79
CA GLY A 425 18.61 -21.98 28.72
C GLY A 425 17.82 -23.21 28.25
N ALA A 426 17.79 -23.53 26.95
CA ALA A 426 16.87 -24.55 26.42
C ALA A 426 17.45 -25.99 26.34
N PHE A 427 18.73 -26.24 26.60
CA PHE A 427 19.30 -27.60 26.41
C PHE A 427 20.38 -27.98 27.45
N PRO A 428 20.04 -28.79 28.47
CA PRO A 428 20.99 -29.23 29.50
C PRO A 428 21.99 -30.31 29.04
N SER A 429 22.45 -30.27 27.78
CA SER A 429 23.25 -31.28 27.04
C SER A 429 22.43 -32.41 26.39
N LEU A 430 22.92 -32.86 25.23
CA LEU A 430 22.39 -34.03 24.55
C LEU A 430 22.80 -35.27 25.35
N ARG A 431 21.81 -36.08 25.76
CA ARG A 431 22.07 -37.35 26.43
C ARG A 431 22.87 -38.25 25.48
N GLN A 432 23.95 -38.86 25.97
CA GLN A 432 24.70 -39.85 25.20
C GLN A 432 23.78 -41.05 24.94
N VAL A 433 23.35 -41.21 23.68
CA VAL A 433 22.56 -42.35 23.23
C VAL A 433 23.52 -43.50 22.97
N ARG A 434 23.36 -44.62 23.69
CA ARG A 434 24.10 -45.86 23.39
C ARG A 434 23.57 -46.42 22.06
N GLU A 435 24.44 -47.04 21.28
CA GLU A 435 24.07 -47.65 19.99
C GLU A 435 22.87 -48.61 20.19
N GLY A 436 21.70 -48.25 19.64
CA GLY A 436 20.44 -48.97 19.78
C GLY A 436 19.42 -48.45 20.83
N ALA A 437 19.68 -47.34 21.53
CA ALA A 437 18.73 -46.74 22.47
C ALA A 437 17.81 -45.68 21.83
N GLU A 438 16.54 -45.61 22.25
CA GLU A 438 15.57 -44.60 21.79
C GLU A 438 15.86 -43.20 22.35
N TYR A 439 15.63 -42.18 21.52
CA TYR A 439 15.70 -40.78 21.92
C TYR A 439 14.56 -40.43 22.88
N LYS A 440 14.88 -39.89 24.05
CA LYS A 440 13.88 -39.41 25.02
C LYS A 440 13.57 -37.94 24.77
N TYR A 441 12.27 -37.61 24.72
CA TYR A 441 11.80 -36.22 24.74
C TYR A 441 12.32 -35.48 26.00
N VAL A 442 12.70 -34.23 25.81
CA VAL A 442 13.04 -33.29 26.89
C VAL A 442 11.88 -32.32 27.00
N THR A 443 11.31 -32.18 28.19
CA THR A 443 10.38 -31.11 28.53
C THR A 443 11.19 -29.84 28.78
N LEU A 444 10.89 -28.77 28.05
CA LEU A 444 11.41 -27.44 28.30
C LEU A 444 10.63 -26.83 29.46
N ASP A 445 11.32 -26.40 30.52
CA ASP A 445 10.69 -25.56 31.55
C ASP A 445 10.46 -24.16 30.94
N ASP A 446 9.20 -23.76 30.84
CA ASP A 446 8.73 -22.55 30.17
C ASP A 446 9.03 -21.27 30.98
N LYS A 447 10.32 -20.98 31.18
CA LYS A 447 10.81 -19.75 31.82
C LYS A 447 11.07 -18.68 30.75
N GLY A 448 10.01 -18.30 30.04
CA GLY A 448 10.11 -17.28 29.00
C GLY A 448 9.97 -15.86 29.57
N GLU A 449 10.93 -14.99 29.27
CA GLU A 449 10.85 -13.56 29.57
C GLU A 449 9.76 -12.90 28.73
N THR A 450 9.00 -12.01 29.33
CA THR A 450 7.89 -11.34 28.66
C THR A 450 8.37 -10.14 27.88
N ILE A 451 8.03 -10.08 26.59
CA ILE A 451 8.23 -8.91 25.73
C ILE A 451 6.90 -8.49 25.12
N ALA A 452 6.61 -7.19 25.11
CA ALA A 452 5.43 -6.62 24.48
C ALA A 452 5.85 -5.42 23.64
N LEU A 453 5.19 -5.25 22.49
CA LEU A 453 5.38 -4.07 21.66
C LEU A 453 4.60 -2.88 22.23
N ALA A 454 5.17 -1.70 22.11
CA ALA A 454 4.48 -0.43 22.30
C ALA A 454 4.63 0.43 21.04
N THR A 455 3.59 1.21 20.74
CA THR A 455 3.60 2.16 19.62
C THR A 455 4.06 3.52 20.13
N TYR A 456 5.12 4.04 19.52
CA TYR A 456 5.65 5.39 19.76
C TYR A 456 5.43 6.22 18.51
N GLY A 457 4.79 7.37 18.64
CA GLY A 457 4.51 8.20 17.48
C GLY A 457 3.96 9.57 17.84
N GLU A 458 4.12 10.48 16.90
CA GLU A 458 3.75 11.89 17.02
C GLU A 458 3.21 12.40 15.68
N LEU A 459 2.43 13.47 15.74
CA LEU A 459 1.80 14.08 14.57
C LEU A 459 2.59 15.34 14.16
N PHE A 460 2.84 15.49 12.87
CA PHE A 460 3.24 16.78 12.29
C PHE A 460 2.32 17.14 11.13
N SER A 461 2.09 18.43 10.93
CA SER A 461 1.23 18.90 9.84
C SER A 461 2.02 19.78 8.86
N ILE A 462 1.83 19.52 7.58
CA ILE A 462 2.28 20.42 6.52
C ILE A 462 1.14 21.41 6.30
N THR A 463 1.35 22.64 6.76
CA THR A 463 0.33 23.69 6.70
C THR A 463 0.25 24.30 5.30
N ARG A 464 -0.92 24.82 4.91
CA ARG A 464 -1.08 25.57 3.65
C ARG A 464 -0.14 26.78 3.57
N GLN A 465 0.15 27.40 4.70
CA GLN A 465 1.08 28.52 4.80
C GLN A 465 2.51 28.09 4.39
N ALA A 466 2.97 26.91 4.79
CA ALA A 466 4.29 26.40 4.39
C ALA A 466 4.38 26.21 2.87
N ILE A 467 3.32 25.72 2.22
CA ILE A 467 3.26 25.57 0.76
C ILE A 467 3.23 26.92 0.03
N ILE A 468 2.49 27.90 0.56
CA ILE A 468 2.44 29.26 -0.01
C ILE A 468 3.79 29.95 0.09
N ASN A 469 4.47 29.76 1.23
CA ASN A 469 5.77 30.35 1.50
C ASN A 469 6.94 29.54 0.89
N ASP A 470 6.65 28.45 0.18
CA ASP A 470 7.64 27.56 -0.45
C ASP A 470 8.69 27.01 0.53
N ASP A 471 8.26 26.74 1.78
CA ASP A 471 9.13 26.32 2.88
C ASP A 471 9.52 24.84 2.76
N MET A 472 10.69 24.58 2.17
CA MET A 472 11.29 23.25 2.04
C MET A 472 11.73 22.64 3.36
N ASN A 473 12.04 23.45 4.37
CA ASN A 473 12.56 22.94 5.64
C ASN A 473 11.47 22.20 6.42
N MET A 474 10.20 22.61 6.27
CA MET A 474 9.05 21.88 6.80
C MET A 474 8.86 20.48 6.17
N LEU A 475 9.38 20.26 4.96
CA LEU A 475 9.30 18.97 4.25
C LEU A 475 10.55 18.10 4.46
N THR A 476 11.64 18.67 4.95
CA THR A 476 12.94 18.00 5.06
C THR A 476 13.44 17.96 6.50
N ASP A 477 13.78 19.11 7.10
CA ASP A 477 14.36 19.20 8.44
C ASP A 477 13.43 18.63 9.53
N VAL A 478 12.14 18.96 9.50
CA VAL A 478 11.20 18.50 10.53
C VAL A 478 11.03 16.98 10.47
N PRO A 479 10.69 16.36 9.33
CA PRO A 479 10.62 14.90 9.22
C PRO A 479 11.96 14.21 9.55
N MET A 480 13.10 14.79 9.17
CA MET A 480 14.42 14.25 9.52
C MET A 480 14.64 14.22 11.04
N LYS A 481 14.24 15.26 11.77
CA LYS A 481 14.30 15.27 13.24
C LYS A 481 13.40 14.20 13.86
N PHE A 482 12.23 13.91 13.27
CA PHE A 482 11.38 12.81 13.71
C PHE A 482 12.05 11.45 13.50
N GLY A 483 12.74 11.24 12.37
CA GLY A 483 13.54 10.03 12.14
C GLY A 483 14.62 9.83 13.21
N ARG A 484 15.38 10.89 13.52
CA ARG A 484 16.40 10.87 14.58
C ARG A 484 15.78 10.58 15.95
N ALA A 485 14.70 11.26 16.29
CA ALA A 485 13.99 11.11 17.56
C ALA A 485 13.42 9.70 17.74
N ALA A 486 12.83 9.11 16.69
CA ALA A 486 12.33 7.74 16.74
C ALA A 486 13.44 6.74 17.10
N LYS A 487 14.63 6.88 16.52
CA LYS A 487 15.77 6.00 16.84
C LYS A 487 16.29 6.24 18.25
N ALA A 488 16.35 7.51 18.66
CA ALA A 488 16.72 7.88 20.02
C ALA A 488 15.76 7.30 21.07
N THR A 489 14.44 7.30 20.80
CA THR A 489 13.45 6.68 21.70
C THR A 489 13.71 5.19 21.90
N VAL A 490 14.07 4.45 20.84
CA VAL A 490 14.44 3.03 20.98
C VAL A 490 15.73 2.90 21.82
N GLY A 491 16.72 3.77 21.61
CA GLY A 491 17.93 3.82 22.43
C GLY A 491 17.63 4.10 23.90
N ASP A 492 16.77 5.08 24.19
CA ASP A 492 16.33 5.42 25.54
C ASP A 492 15.70 4.21 26.24
N LEU A 493 14.83 3.45 25.55
CA LEU A 493 14.22 2.24 26.08
C LEU A 493 15.25 1.14 26.39
N VAL A 494 16.26 0.96 25.54
CA VAL A 494 17.32 -0.02 25.79
C VAL A 494 18.17 0.34 27.00
N TYR A 495 18.59 1.60 27.10
CA TYR A 495 19.41 2.04 28.22
C TYR A 495 18.61 2.14 29.52
N ALA A 496 17.31 2.43 29.47
CA ALA A 496 16.41 2.35 30.61
C ALA A 496 16.41 0.95 31.25
N VAL A 497 16.41 -0.13 30.46
CA VAL A 497 16.52 -1.51 31.00
C VAL A 497 17.79 -1.71 31.84
N LEU A 498 18.91 -1.07 31.47
CA LEU A 498 20.17 -1.15 32.22
C LEU A 498 20.19 -0.28 33.48
N ILE A 499 19.52 0.89 33.42
CA ILE A 499 19.52 1.91 34.46
C ILE A 499 18.48 1.57 35.53
N ASP A 500 17.24 1.31 35.12
CA ASP A 500 16.10 1.07 36.01
C ASP A 500 16.20 -0.28 36.73
N ASN A 501 16.96 -1.22 36.14
CA ASN A 501 17.25 -2.53 36.72
C ASN A 501 15.96 -3.28 37.11
N GLU A 502 15.00 -3.33 36.18
CA GLU A 502 13.70 -3.94 36.40
C GLU A 502 13.78 -5.44 36.73
N LYS A 503 12.67 -5.97 37.27
CA LYS A 503 12.58 -7.39 37.66
C LYS A 503 12.30 -8.27 36.45
N MET A 504 13.03 -9.37 36.34
CA MET A 504 12.79 -10.43 35.36
C MET A 504 11.64 -11.35 35.80
N SER A 505 11.28 -12.32 34.95
CA SER A 505 10.21 -13.31 35.19
C SER A 505 10.35 -14.09 36.50
N ASP A 506 11.57 -14.19 37.04
CA ASP A 506 11.88 -14.85 38.30
C ASP A 506 11.69 -13.95 39.56
N LYS A 507 11.16 -12.74 39.35
CA LYS A 507 10.91 -11.68 40.36
C LYS A 507 12.17 -11.04 40.93
N LYS A 508 13.35 -11.33 40.38
CA LYS A 508 14.62 -10.72 40.79
C LYS A 508 15.01 -9.62 39.80
N ALA A 509 15.70 -8.60 40.28
CA ALA A 509 16.23 -7.53 39.43
C ALA A 509 17.23 -8.09 38.42
N LEU A 510 17.27 -7.51 37.21
CA LEU A 510 18.18 -7.90 36.12
C LEU A 510 19.61 -8.08 36.64
N PHE A 511 20.14 -7.07 37.32
CA PHE A 511 21.40 -7.10 38.05
C PHE A 511 21.16 -7.40 39.53
N SER A 512 21.62 -8.57 39.96
CA SER A 512 21.51 -9.00 41.35
C SER A 512 22.66 -9.92 41.76
N ALA A 513 22.93 -10.00 43.07
CA ALA A 513 23.88 -10.96 43.62
C ALA A 513 23.45 -12.41 43.35
N ASP A 514 22.14 -12.67 43.29
CA ASP A 514 21.58 -13.99 42.98
C ASP A 514 21.86 -14.42 41.53
N HIS A 515 21.78 -13.48 40.60
CA HIS A 515 22.15 -13.68 39.19
C HIS A 515 23.66 -13.74 38.97
N LYS A 516 24.46 -13.46 40.01
CA LYS A 516 25.93 -13.40 39.96
C LYS A 516 26.46 -12.51 38.84
N ASN A 517 25.69 -11.48 38.50
CA ASN A 517 25.97 -10.56 37.41
C ASN A 517 26.17 -9.12 37.91
N MET A 518 26.55 -8.96 39.18
CA MET A 518 26.84 -7.68 39.81
C MET A 518 28.10 -7.77 40.66
N ILE A 519 29.04 -6.85 40.45
CA ILE A 519 30.28 -6.72 41.24
C ILE A 519 30.55 -5.24 41.59
N THR A 520 31.49 -4.97 42.49
CA THR A 520 31.85 -3.60 42.92
C THR A 520 33.35 -3.38 42.78
N GLY A 521 33.76 -2.30 42.12
CA GLY A 521 35.17 -2.02 41.87
C GLY A 521 35.40 -0.77 41.03
N GLY A 522 36.67 -0.40 40.83
CA GLY A 522 37.05 0.73 39.97
C GLY A 522 37.24 0.30 38.51
N MET A 523 37.50 1.28 37.63
CA MET A 523 37.93 1.00 36.26
C MET A 523 39.43 0.65 36.25
N ASP A 524 39.73 -0.61 36.56
CA ASP A 524 41.08 -1.18 36.67
C ASP A 524 41.15 -2.64 36.15
N VAL A 525 42.39 -3.14 35.96
CA VAL A 525 42.64 -4.47 35.38
C VAL A 525 42.08 -5.60 36.25
N GLU A 526 42.08 -5.42 37.57
CA GLU A 526 41.62 -6.43 38.53
C GLU A 526 40.10 -6.60 38.44
N THR A 527 39.36 -5.49 38.47
CA THR A 527 37.90 -5.46 38.38
C THR A 527 37.42 -5.96 37.03
N ILE A 528 38.06 -5.56 35.92
CA ILE A 528 37.73 -6.06 34.58
C ILE A 528 38.00 -7.56 34.47
N SER A 529 39.11 -8.06 35.05
CA SER A 529 39.42 -9.49 35.06
C SER A 529 38.44 -10.30 35.90
N ALA A 530 38.00 -9.75 37.04
CA ALA A 530 36.96 -10.33 37.88
C ALA A 530 35.62 -10.38 37.14
N GLY A 531 35.23 -9.31 36.46
CA GLY A 531 34.02 -9.26 35.64
C GLY A 531 34.03 -10.28 34.49
N ARG A 532 35.13 -10.36 33.76
CA ARG A 532 35.34 -11.41 32.74
C ARG A 532 35.19 -12.81 33.32
N THR A 533 35.70 -13.04 34.52
CA THR A 533 35.60 -14.33 35.20
C THR A 533 34.17 -14.64 35.61
N ALA A 534 33.45 -13.65 36.16
CA ALA A 534 32.04 -13.77 36.53
C ALA A 534 31.17 -14.16 35.33
N MET A 535 31.31 -13.49 34.19
CA MET A 535 30.58 -13.84 32.96
C MET A 535 30.91 -15.25 32.47
N ARG A 536 32.17 -15.68 32.52
CA ARG A 536 32.57 -17.03 32.08
C ARG A 536 32.09 -18.13 33.03
N GLN A 537 31.90 -17.81 34.30
CA GLN A 537 31.42 -18.72 35.35
C GLN A 537 29.90 -18.80 35.44
N GLN A 538 29.16 -18.03 34.64
CA GLN A 538 27.70 -18.15 34.56
C GLN A 538 27.29 -19.58 34.23
N LYS A 539 26.24 -20.06 34.91
CA LYS A 539 25.79 -21.44 34.84
C LYS A 539 24.37 -21.57 34.34
N GLU A 540 24.13 -22.70 33.67
CA GLU A 540 22.81 -23.23 33.34
C GLU A 540 22.74 -24.65 33.94
N GLY A 541 21.94 -24.82 35.01
CA GLY A 541 22.02 -26.02 35.84
C GLY A 541 23.44 -26.23 36.38
N GLU A 542 24.04 -27.38 36.05
CA GLU A 542 25.41 -27.73 36.43
C GLU A 542 26.47 -27.27 35.41
N ARG A 543 26.07 -26.84 34.21
CA ARG A 543 26.97 -26.49 33.11
C ARG A 543 27.42 -25.03 33.19
N THR A 544 28.69 -24.77 32.90
CA THR A 544 29.23 -23.41 32.71
C THR A 544 29.10 -22.98 31.25
N LEU A 545 28.64 -21.74 31.03
CA LEU A 545 28.33 -21.21 29.70
C LEU A 545 29.51 -20.52 29.01
N ASN A 546 30.62 -20.27 29.72
CA ASN A 546 31.86 -19.68 29.17
C ASN A 546 31.59 -18.42 28.30
N ILE A 547 30.64 -17.59 28.72
CA ILE A 547 30.27 -16.36 28.02
C ILE A 547 31.42 -15.37 28.14
N ARG A 548 31.83 -14.79 27.01
CA ARG A 548 32.92 -13.81 26.95
C ARG A 548 32.34 -12.40 26.77
N PRO A 549 32.85 -11.40 27.50
CA PRO A 549 32.52 -10.02 27.20
C PRO A 549 33.03 -9.64 25.82
N ALA A 550 32.24 -8.87 25.09
CA ALA A 550 32.59 -8.30 23.79
C ALA A 550 32.48 -6.77 23.79
N PHE A 551 31.59 -6.22 24.60
CA PHE A 551 31.34 -4.78 24.72
C PHE A 551 31.45 -4.35 26.18
N MET A 552 31.97 -3.15 26.39
CA MET A 552 32.01 -2.47 27.68
C MET A 552 31.28 -1.15 27.55
N LEU A 553 30.14 -1.02 28.24
CA LEU A 553 29.31 0.18 28.23
C LEU A 553 29.74 1.05 29.39
N VAL A 554 30.25 2.24 29.11
CA VAL A 554 30.82 3.15 30.11
C VAL A 554 30.16 4.52 30.00
N PRO A 555 30.00 5.24 31.13
CA PRO A 555 29.73 6.67 31.11
C PRO A 555 30.87 7.42 30.40
N THR A 556 30.58 8.55 29.75
CA THR A 556 31.59 9.33 29.01
C THR A 556 32.71 9.83 29.93
N THR A 557 32.39 10.07 31.20
CA THR A 557 33.36 10.42 32.26
C THR A 557 34.44 9.35 32.48
N LEU A 558 34.13 8.07 32.25
CA LEU A 558 35.07 6.95 32.40
C LEU A 558 35.74 6.52 31.09
N GLU A 559 35.36 7.08 29.95
CA GLU A 559 35.83 6.64 28.63
C GLU A 559 37.36 6.67 28.52
N THR A 560 37.99 7.78 28.91
CA THR A 560 39.44 7.93 28.83
C THR A 560 40.15 6.89 29.70
N GLN A 561 39.62 6.63 30.90
CA GLN A 561 40.17 5.63 31.80
C GLN A 561 39.98 4.21 31.26
N ALA A 562 38.82 3.89 30.69
CA ALA A 562 38.54 2.61 30.04
C ALA A 562 39.49 2.37 28.85
N ILE A 563 39.71 3.37 28.00
CA ILE A 563 40.65 3.30 26.86
C ILE A 563 42.07 3.03 27.36
N GLN A 564 42.52 3.75 28.39
CA GLN A 564 43.84 3.56 28.96
C GLN A 564 44.02 2.15 29.52
N VAL A 565 43.01 1.59 30.19
CA VAL A 565 43.12 0.26 30.81
C VAL A 565 42.99 -0.88 29.79
N VAL A 566 42.10 -0.77 28.80
CA VAL A 566 41.81 -1.84 27.83
C VAL A 566 42.72 -1.78 26.60
N LYS A 567 43.17 -0.61 26.14
CA LYS A 567 44.02 -0.49 24.94
C LYS A 567 45.51 -0.39 25.24
N SER A 568 45.92 -0.10 26.48
CA SER A 568 47.34 -0.03 26.83
C SER A 568 48.01 -1.40 26.75
N GLY A 569 49.23 -1.44 26.21
CA GLY A 569 50.08 -2.64 26.21
C GLY A 569 50.60 -3.04 27.59
N SER A 570 50.56 -2.12 28.57
CA SER A 570 51.08 -2.32 29.93
C SER A 570 50.15 -1.71 30.99
N VAL A 571 50.18 -2.26 32.21
CA VAL A 571 49.32 -1.85 33.32
C VAL A 571 49.73 -0.46 33.87
N LYS A 572 48.76 0.35 34.30
CA LYS A 572 48.99 1.68 34.91
C LYS A 572 49.90 1.58 36.13
N GLY A 573 51.03 2.29 36.11
CA GLY A 573 52.04 2.27 37.18
C GLY A 573 53.23 1.33 36.93
N ALA A 574 53.24 0.57 35.83
CA ALA A 574 54.45 -0.07 35.34
C ALA A 574 55.34 0.98 34.67
N ASP A 575 56.53 1.23 35.22
CA ASP A 575 57.56 2.02 34.56
C ASP A 575 57.77 1.52 33.12
N VAL A 576 58.06 2.46 32.23
CA VAL A 576 58.38 2.19 30.82
C VAL A 576 59.39 1.03 30.74
N ASN A 577 58.97 -0.12 30.19
CA ASN A 577 59.72 -1.39 30.03
C ASN A 577 59.61 -2.48 31.12
N ALA A 578 58.48 -2.66 31.82
CA ALA A 578 58.33 -3.80 32.73
C ALA A 578 58.08 -5.18 32.06
N ASN A 579 57.87 -5.27 30.74
CA ASN A 579 57.42 -6.49 30.03
C ASN A 579 56.14 -7.15 30.63
N ILE A 580 55.40 -6.41 31.46
CA ILE A 580 54.14 -6.88 32.06
C ILE A 580 53.04 -6.73 31.02
N ILE A 581 52.65 -7.88 30.45
CA ILE A 581 51.56 -7.97 29.47
C ILE A 581 50.25 -7.62 30.16
N ASN A 582 49.49 -6.69 29.59
CA ASN A 582 48.13 -6.39 30.02
C ASN A 582 47.18 -7.57 29.69
N PRO A 583 46.60 -8.27 30.68
CA PRO A 583 45.74 -9.44 30.46
C PRO A 583 44.32 -9.11 29.99
N VAL A 584 43.94 -7.82 30.01
CA VAL A 584 42.64 -7.30 29.55
C VAL A 584 42.78 -6.47 28.27
N ARG A 585 43.96 -6.52 27.63
CA ARG A 585 44.18 -5.83 26.36
C ARG A 585 43.21 -6.32 25.29
N ASP A 586 42.57 -5.38 24.60
CA ASP A 586 41.62 -5.64 23.49
C ASP A 586 40.51 -6.63 23.89
N LEU A 587 40.14 -6.66 25.17
CA LEU A 587 39.16 -7.59 25.71
C LEU A 587 37.74 -7.33 25.18
N ALA A 588 37.37 -6.05 25.07
CA ALA A 588 36.04 -5.61 24.67
C ALA A 588 36.12 -4.28 23.92
N GLU A 589 35.19 -4.04 22.99
CA GLU A 589 34.96 -2.73 22.40
C GLU A 589 34.31 -1.81 23.44
N ILE A 590 34.86 -0.59 23.58
CA ILE A 590 34.35 0.40 24.52
C ILE A 590 33.26 1.20 23.82
N ILE A 591 32.10 1.27 24.45
CA ILE A 591 30.97 2.11 24.03
C ILE A 591 30.75 3.12 25.14
N ALA A 592 31.02 4.39 24.85
CA ALA A 592 30.73 5.50 25.75
C ALA A 592 29.31 6.00 25.45
N GLU A 593 28.45 6.02 26.48
CA GLU A 593 27.05 6.43 26.33
C GLU A 593 26.71 7.54 27.34
N PRO A 594 26.29 8.74 26.87
CA PRO A 594 25.94 9.86 27.74
C PRO A 594 24.79 9.57 28.72
N ARG A 595 23.80 8.76 28.31
CA ARG A 595 22.66 8.37 29.16
C ARG A 595 23.09 7.64 30.44
N LEU A 596 24.26 7.01 30.43
CA LEU A 596 24.82 6.36 31.62
C LEU A 596 25.41 7.36 32.60
N ASP A 597 25.92 8.51 32.13
CA ASP A 597 26.40 9.58 33.02
C ASP A 597 25.26 10.16 33.87
N ASP A 598 24.06 10.32 33.28
CA ASP A 598 22.87 10.81 33.99
C ASP A 598 22.42 9.87 35.13
N ALA A 599 22.66 8.57 34.98
CA ALA A 599 22.34 7.58 36.01
C ALA A 599 23.44 7.46 37.07
N SER A 600 24.70 7.32 36.64
CA SER A 600 25.87 7.26 37.52
C SER A 600 27.16 7.41 36.71
N GLU A 601 27.94 8.46 37.02
CA GLU A 601 29.28 8.68 36.45
C GLU A 601 30.31 7.59 36.82
N LYS A 602 29.97 6.66 37.72
CA LYS A 602 30.89 5.64 38.24
C LYS A 602 30.54 4.22 37.86
N ASP A 603 29.27 3.94 37.57
CA ASP A 603 28.81 2.59 37.25
C ASP A 603 29.08 2.29 35.77
N TRP A 604 29.48 1.05 35.47
CA TRP A 604 29.72 0.61 34.10
C TRP A 604 29.30 -0.85 33.91
N TYR A 605 29.14 -1.26 32.66
CA TYR A 605 28.56 -2.54 32.30
C TYR A 605 29.43 -3.30 31.32
N MET A 606 29.32 -4.63 31.33
CA MET A 606 29.89 -5.51 30.31
C MET A 606 28.77 -6.30 29.65
N ALA A 607 28.81 -6.34 28.31
CA ALA A 607 27.89 -7.11 27.50
C ALA A 607 28.64 -8.12 26.63
N SER A 608 28.01 -9.27 26.43
CA SER A 608 28.50 -10.32 25.53
C SER A 608 28.21 -10.00 24.06
N ARG A 609 28.79 -10.77 23.13
CA ARG A 609 28.61 -10.53 21.68
C ARG A 609 27.15 -10.76 21.26
N GLN A 610 26.73 -10.08 20.20
CA GLN A 610 25.47 -10.37 19.52
C GLN A 610 25.33 -11.88 19.22
N GLY A 611 24.27 -12.51 19.74
CA GLY A 611 24.01 -13.95 19.65
C GLY A 611 24.05 -14.74 20.97
N SER A 612 24.36 -14.09 22.10
CA SER A 612 24.19 -14.66 23.45
C SER A 612 23.01 -14.06 24.24
N ASP A 613 21.91 -13.77 23.54
CA ASP A 613 20.59 -13.39 24.07
C ASP A 613 20.63 -12.42 25.28
N THR A 614 21.22 -11.22 25.11
CA THR A 614 21.26 -10.18 26.16
C THR A 614 19.92 -9.44 26.28
N ILE A 615 19.77 -8.33 25.57
CA ILE A 615 18.52 -7.56 25.44
C ILE A 615 18.02 -7.76 24.00
N GLU A 616 16.73 -8.04 23.86
CA GLU A 616 16.06 -8.11 22.56
C GLU A 616 15.29 -6.82 22.32
N VAL A 617 15.54 -6.21 21.16
CA VAL A 617 14.71 -5.15 20.60
C VAL A 617 13.85 -5.79 19.51
N ALA A 618 12.57 -5.98 19.82
CA ALA A 618 11.61 -6.58 18.91
C ALA A 618 10.83 -5.50 18.15
N TYR A 619 10.65 -5.73 16.86
CA TYR A 619 9.88 -4.85 15.98
C TYR A 619 8.65 -5.57 15.42
N LEU A 620 7.57 -4.83 15.16
CA LEU A 620 6.34 -5.38 14.59
C LEU A 620 6.61 -5.89 13.17
N ASN A 621 6.38 -7.19 12.93
CA ASN A 621 6.62 -7.88 11.66
C ASN A 621 8.03 -7.66 11.07
N GLY A 622 9.01 -7.36 11.92
CA GLY A 622 10.39 -7.08 11.51
C GLY A 622 10.60 -5.71 10.85
N ILE A 623 9.62 -4.81 10.89
CA ILE A 623 9.73 -3.42 10.39
C ILE A 623 10.46 -2.58 11.44
N ASP A 624 11.76 -2.37 11.24
CA ASP A 624 12.65 -1.64 12.15
C ASP A 624 12.88 -0.18 11.77
N VAL A 625 12.14 0.32 10.78
CA VAL A 625 12.15 1.72 10.38
C VAL A 625 10.81 2.37 10.72
N PRO A 626 10.81 3.67 11.07
CA PRO A 626 9.57 4.41 11.28
C PRO A 626 8.77 4.49 9.98
N TYR A 627 7.45 4.49 10.10
CA TYR A 627 6.54 4.59 8.97
C TYR A 627 5.47 5.64 9.23
N ILE A 628 4.84 6.10 8.14
CA ILE A 628 3.93 7.24 8.17
C ILE A 628 2.51 6.85 7.76
N ASP A 629 1.51 7.36 8.47
CA ASP A 629 0.10 7.34 8.06
C ASP A 629 -0.41 8.76 7.89
N GLN A 630 -1.50 8.91 7.13
CA GLN A 630 -2.06 10.21 6.82
C GLN A 630 -3.51 10.36 7.24
N LEU A 631 -3.86 11.61 7.57
CA LEU A 631 -5.23 12.06 7.63
C LEU A 631 -5.37 13.38 6.86
N GLU A 632 -6.22 13.37 5.83
CA GLU A 632 -6.61 14.56 5.09
C GLU A 632 -7.70 15.34 5.86
N GLY A 633 -7.61 16.67 5.81
CA GLY A 633 -8.11 17.57 6.85
C GLY A 633 -9.60 17.52 7.23
N PHE A 634 -9.83 17.50 8.56
CA PHE A 634 -10.99 18.09 9.25
C PHE A 634 -10.54 18.97 10.45
N THR A 635 -9.41 18.66 11.08
CA THR A 635 -8.86 19.37 12.26
C THR A 635 -7.68 20.30 11.97
N SER A 636 -7.01 20.15 10.82
CA SER A 636 -5.88 21.00 10.42
C SER A 636 -6.09 21.56 9.01
N ASP A 637 -5.62 22.80 8.81
CA ASP A 637 -5.67 23.49 7.53
C ASP A 637 -4.53 23.03 6.59
N GLY A 638 -4.36 21.72 6.42
CA GLY A 638 -3.25 21.09 5.70
C GLY A 638 -3.35 19.56 5.68
N VAL A 639 -2.20 18.89 5.58
CA VAL A 639 -2.10 17.43 5.70
C VAL A 639 -1.41 17.10 7.01
N THR A 640 -2.07 16.29 7.85
CA THR A 640 -1.48 15.77 9.08
C THR A 640 -0.87 14.40 8.79
N THR A 641 0.42 14.28 9.04
CA THR A 641 1.18 13.04 8.92
C THR A 641 1.52 12.52 10.31
N LYS A 642 1.16 11.27 10.57
CA LYS A 642 1.52 10.54 11.79
C LYS A 642 2.79 9.75 11.51
N VAL A 643 3.84 10.01 12.26
CA VAL A 643 5.06 9.16 12.24
C VAL A 643 4.95 8.21 13.41
N ARG A 644 5.11 6.90 13.17
CA ARG A 644 5.11 5.89 14.23
C ARG A 644 6.21 4.84 14.05
N ILE A 645 6.64 4.29 15.17
CA ILE A 645 7.49 3.11 15.26
C ILE A 645 6.92 2.17 16.34
N ASP A 646 6.88 0.89 16.04
CA ASP A 646 6.42 -0.15 16.95
C ASP A 646 7.64 -0.95 17.43
N ALA A 647 8.02 -0.74 18.69
CA ALA A 647 9.18 -1.37 19.29
C ALA A 647 8.85 -1.91 20.69
N GLY A 648 9.43 -3.05 21.03
CA GLY A 648 9.41 -3.63 22.36
C GLY A 648 10.82 -3.98 22.77
N VAL A 649 11.21 -3.62 23.99
CA VAL A 649 12.55 -3.91 24.52
C VAL A 649 12.40 -4.72 25.79
N ALA A 650 13.09 -5.86 25.87
CA ALA A 650 13.10 -6.68 27.07
C ALA A 650 14.45 -7.37 27.29
N PRO A 651 14.88 -7.53 28.56
CA PRO A 651 16.02 -8.39 28.87
C PRO A 651 15.61 -9.86 28.65
N VAL A 652 16.34 -10.58 27.79
CA VAL A 652 16.07 -11.99 27.47
C VAL A 652 16.90 -12.94 28.33
N ASP A 653 18.14 -12.59 28.64
CA ASP A 653 18.99 -13.35 29.57
C ASP A 653 19.93 -12.43 30.37
N TYR A 654 19.94 -12.59 31.69
CA TYR A 654 20.83 -11.85 32.58
C TYR A 654 22.30 -12.30 32.49
N ARG A 655 22.56 -13.52 32.02
CA ARG A 655 23.92 -14.13 32.04
C ARG A 655 24.87 -13.49 31.04
N GLY A 656 24.32 -12.87 30.00
CA GLY A 656 25.08 -12.15 28.98
C GLY A 656 25.49 -10.74 29.38
N LEU A 657 25.06 -10.26 30.56
CA LEU A 657 25.29 -8.91 31.08
C LEU A 657 25.99 -8.97 32.44
N LEU A 658 26.75 -7.93 32.77
CA LEU A 658 27.37 -7.74 34.08
C LEU A 658 27.35 -6.25 34.43
N LYS A 659 26.89 -5.89 35.63
CA LYS A 659 27.01 -4.54 36.19
C LYS A 659 28.20 -4.46 37.15
N VAL A 660 29.00 -3.40 37.01
CA VAL A 660 30.03 -3.03 37.98
C VAL A 660 29.63 -1.71 38.63
N THR A 661 29.35 -1.77 39.94
CA THR A 661 29.10 -0.57 40.73
C THR A 661 30.43 0.08 41.07
N GLY A 662 30.59 1.34 40.68
CA GLY A 662 31.82 2.08 40.89
C GLY A 662 32.04 2.45 42.36
N LYS A 663 33.30 2.44 42.80
CA LYS A 663 33.71 2.95 44.14
C LYS A 663 34.07 4.42 44.09
#